data_AF-A0A2T0SLX8-F1
#
_entry.id   AF-A0A2T0SLX8-F1
#
_cell.length_a   1.000
_cell.length_b   1.000
_cell.length_c   1.000
_cell.angle_alpha   90.00
_cell.angle_beta   90.00
_cell.angle_gamma   90.00
#
_symmetry.space_group_name_H-M   'P 1'
#
loop_
_entity.id
_entity.type
_entity.pdbx_description
1 polymer ?
#
loop_
_entity_poly.entity_id
_entity_poly.type
_entity_poly.pdbx_seq_one_letter_code
_entity_poly.pdbx_strand_id
1 'polypeptide(L)'
;MPRPSLLLLFFLIACRLMAQSPVVSFPYPTSFTVAQDGSGNFKTIQEAVNAVRDLSQVQVLIYIKNGTYREKLVVPSWKTNISLIGESEDRTIITGDDYAGKPFPGGTDATGRSKFITYTTHTVLIEGNDIVLENLTIENTANRNRQGARVEQAVALHVEGDRCIVRHCRLLGHQDTLYMATSTSRQLYQDCFIEGTVDFLFGEATVVFQRCTIKSLANSWITAASTRPGQPFGFIFLDCSLTADSSVTSVYLGRPWRPYARTVFIRTQMGPHIRPEGWDNWAKTTNYKTTYYADYQSRGPGAASQQRVPWAKQLTDAEASRYTLNTIFGGERGWLPAPGLTYRRDTSFTVNSAYLNAKKKYPQISVADPALQKSVSVAANWPYCTRNGKTLFLDAFSPVVRAPKPRPAVLLIHGGGWRTGDRSMNVAMAKRLATAGYVAVTADYRLSTDSLYPAAVYDLKDAVRWLRAHADTLEIDTNRIAAMGCSAGGQLAALLGTTGDLPLLEGNGCTTGHSSAVQAIVDIDGLLAFDHPESGEGDDSRSTSAATYWFGGPKTETVALWREASALTYVNRTDSKPAPILLLNSSVDRMHAGRDDLLARYKTRNSYTEVHTFADAPHTFWLFHPWFEPTMQYTLAFLKRVLR
;
A
#
# COMPACT_ATOMS: atom_id res chain seq x y z
N MET A 1 67.45 -18.76 -36.81
CA MET A 1 66.23 -18.15 -36.27
C MET A 1 65.24 -19.27 -35.91
N PRO A 2 65.10 -19.67 -34.64
CA PRO A 2 64.06 -20.59 -34.20
C PRO A 2 62.91 -19.88 -33.49
N ARG A 3 61.74 -20.54 -33.58
CA ARG A 3 60.37 -20.12 -33.24
C ARG A 3 60.16 -19.82 -31.75
N PRO A 4 59.18 -18.95 -31.40
CA PRO A 4 58.90 -18.57 -30.03
C PRO A 4 58.23 -19.70 -29.25
N SER A 5 58.74 -19.93 -28.06
CA SER A 5 58.44 -21.04 -27.16
C SER A 5 57.08 -20.92 -26.49
N LEU A 6 56.45 -22.09 -26.38
CA LEU A 6 55.19 -22.49 -25.76
C LEU A 6 54.82 -21.93 -24.36
N LEU A 7 55.62 -21.05 -23.75
CA LEU A 7 55.44 -20.60 -22.36
C LEU A 7 54.39 -19.48 -22.18
N LEU A 8 54.12 -18.68 -23.21
CA LEU A 8 53.14 -17.58 -23.08
C LEU A 8 51.67 -18.04 -23.14
N LEU A 9 51.40 -19.25 -23.64
CA LEU A 9 50.04 -19.76 -23.77
C LEU A 9 49.50 -20.38 -22.46
N PHE A 10 50.37 -20.80 -21.55
CA PHE A 10 49.95 -21.36 -20.25
C PHE A 10 49.57 -20.31 -19.21
N PHE A 11 50.15 -19.10 -19.28
CA PHE A 11 49.80 -18.01 -18.36
C PHE A 11 48.46 -17.33 -18.70
N LEU A 12 48.04 -17.37 -19.97
CA LEU A 12 46.75 -16.82 -20.41
C LEU A 12 45.56 -17.77 -20.20
N ILE A 13 45.82 -19.06 -19.97
CA ILE A 13 44.79 -20.07 -19.66
C ILE A 13 44.59 -20.21 -18.15
N ALA A 14 45.63 -20.00 -17.33
CA ALA A 14 45.52 -20.03 -15.87
C ALA A 14 44.66 -18.89 -15.28
N CYS A 15 44.56 -17.73 -15.94
CA CYS A 15 43.68 -16.63 -15.52
C CYS A 15 42.21 -16.77 -15.95
N ARG A 16 41.84 -17.83 -16.70
CA ARG A 16 40.43 -18.10 -17.07
C ARG A 16 39.74 -19.17 -16.21
N LEU A 17 40.43 -19.71 -15.21
CA LEU A 17 39.93 -20.71 -14.27
C LEU A 17 39.88 -20.22 -12.82
N MET A 18 39.83 -18.90 -12.59
CA MET A 18 39.18 -18.43 -11.38
C MET A 18 37.68 -18.66 -11.58
N ALA A 19 37.20 -19.79 -11.07
CA ALA A 19 35.79 -20.05 -10.90
C ALA A 19 35.16 -18.79 -10.31
N GLN A 20 34.33 -18.10 -11.10
CA GLN A 20 33.34 -17.20 -10.55
C GLN A 20 32.45 -18.08 -9.69
N SER A 21 32.75 -18.19 -8.40
CA SER A 21 31.78 -18.65 -7.43
C SER A 21 30.52 -17.83 -7.72
N PRO A 22 29.36 -18.46 -7.97
CA PRO A 22 28.13 -17.69 -8.13
C PRO A 22 28.04 -16.79 -6.91
N VAL A 23 27.84 -15.49 -7.13
CA VAL A 23 27.48 -14.58 -6.04
C VAL A 23 26.19 -15.14 -5.47
N VAL A 24 26.29 -15.89 -4.37
CA VAL A 24 25.13 -16.34 -3.63
C VAL A 24 24.57 -15.08 -2.99
N SER A 25 23.68 -14.39 -3.72
CA SER A 25 22.86 -13.36 -3.13
C SER A 25 21.88 -14.07 -2.21
N PHE A 26 22.20 -14.11 -0.91
CA PHE A 26 21.19 -14.46 0.07
C PHE A 26 20.10 -13.38 -0.04
N PRO A 27 18.83 -13.74 -0.34
CA PRO A 27 17.76 -12.78 -0.39
C PRO A 27 17.66 -12.15 1.01
N TYR A 28 18.03 -10.87 1.09
CA TYR A 28 17.92 -10.13 2.33
C TYR A 28 16.45 -10.14 2.77
N PRO A 29 16.14 -10.52 4.03
CA PRO A 29 14.75 -10.64 4.47
C PRO A 29 14.02 -9.32 4.29
N THR A 30 12.92 -9.35 3.54
CA THR A 30 12.07 -8.18 3.29
C THR A 30 11.08 -7.93 4.43
N SER A 31 11.07 -8.80 5.45
CA SER A 31 10.29 -8.60 6.66
C SER A 31 10.88 -9.28 7.90
N PHE A 32 10.60 -8.71 9.07
CA PHE A 32 10.81 -9.27 10.39
C PHE A 32 9.51 -9.25 11.20
N THR A 33 9.36 -10.17 12.14
CA THR A 33 8.28 -10.16 13.15
C THR A 33 8.87 -9.96 14.54
N VAL A 34 8.26 -9.06 15.31
CA VAL A 34 8.57 -8.81 16.72
C VAL A 34 7.45 -9.39 17.57
N ALA A 35 7.79 -10.23 18.56
CA ALA A 35 6.83 -10.75 19.52
C ALA A 35 7.51 -11.04 20.87
N GLN A 36 6.99 -10.44 21.95
CA GLN A 36 7.56 -10.59 23.30
C GLN A 36 7.50 -12.05 23.82
N ASP A 37 6.53 -12.84 23.33
CA ASP A 37 6.35 -14.26 23.66
C ASP A 37 7.39 -15.20 23.01
N GLY A 38 8.26 -14.67 22.14
CA GLY A 38 9.29 -15.43 21.43
C GLY A 38 8.81 -16.12 20.15
N SER A 39 7.56 -15.90 19.73
CA SER A 39 7.02 -16.44 18.47
C SER A 39 7.43 -15.66 17.21
N GLY A 40 8.19 -14.57 17.37
CA GLY A 40 8.73 -13.72 16.30
C GLY A 40 10.22 -13.94 16.05
N ASN A 41 10.78 -13.19 15.10
CA ASN A 41 12.23 -13.14 14.86
C ASN A 41 12.98 -12.43 15.99
N PHE A 42 12.36 -11.42 16.61
CA PHE A 42 12.92 -10.61 17.70
C PHE A 42 11.92 -10.45 18.84
N LYS A 43 12.42 -10.17 20.05
CA LYS A 43 11.58 -9.88 21.22
C LYS A 43 11.34 -8.38 21.40
N THR A 44 12.25 -7.56 20.89
CA THR A 44 12.17 -6.09 20.96
C THR A 44 12.12 -5.48 19.57
N ILE A 45 11.57 -4.26 19.49
CA ILE A 45 11.46 -3.52 18.23
C ILE A 45 12.84 -2.99 17.83
N GLN A 46 13.65 -2.53 18.79
CA GLN A 46 15.00 -2.03 18.52
C GLN A 46 15.91 -3.08 17.90
N GLU A 47 15.84 -4.35 18.35
CA GLU A 47 16.62 -5.45 17.73
C GLU A 47 16.24 -5.64 16.26
N ALA A 48 14.94 -5.58 15.93
CA ALA A 48 14.48 -5.71 14.56
C ALA A 48 14.95 -4.54 13.68
N VAL A 49 14.89 -3.30 14.18
CA VAL A 49 15.43 -2.12 13.49
C VAL A 49 16.93 -2.26 13.25
N ASN A 50 17.67 -2.72 14.27
CA ASN A 50 19.12 -2.91 14.17
C ASN A 50 19.49 -4.00 13.14
N ALA A 51 18.64 -5.01 12.98
CA ALA A 51 18.82 -6.07 12.00
C ALA A 51 18.57 -5.62 10.57
N VAL A 52 17.80 -4.54 10.32
CA VAL A 52 17.60 -3.98 8.98
C VAL A 52 18.93 -3.55 8.37
N ARG A 53 19.25 -3.96 7.14
CA ARG A 53 20.47 -3.51 6.46
C ARG A 53 20.54 -1.98 6.39
N ASP A 54 21.69 -1.43 6.75
CA ASP A 54 21.94 0.00 6.63
C ASP A 54 21.74 0.47 5.18
N LEU A 55 21.14 1.65 5.01
CA LEU A 55 20.84 2.27 3.73
C LEU A 55 20.11 1.30 2.78
N SER A 56 19.16 0.54 3.32
CA SER A 56 18.36 -0.39 2.52
C SER A 56 17.73 0.34 1.34
N GLN A 57 17.82 -0.28 0.16
CA GLN A 57 17.17 0.20 -1.08
C GLN A 57 15.79 -0.43 -1.27
N VAL A 58 15.38 -1.29 -0.34
CA VAL A 58 14.11 -2.02 -0.37
C VAL A 58 13.38 -1.75 0.94
N GLN A 59 12.07 -1.54 0.86
CA GLN A 59 11.22 -1.42 2.05
C GLN A 59 11.23 -2.73 2.85
N VAL A 60 11.62 -2.65 4.12
CA VAL A 60 11.62 -3.78 5.06
C VAL A 60 10.47 -3.62 6.05
N LEU A 61 9.59 -4.61 6.08
CA LEU A 61 8.46 -4.66 7.02
C LEU A 61 8.89 -5.22 8.37
N ILE A 62 8.72 -4.48 9.46
CA ILE A 62 8.79 -4.99 10.82
C ILE A 62 7.35 -5.07 11.34
N TYR A 63 6.81 -6.29 11.36
CA TYR A 63 5.49 -6.58 11.92
C TYR A 63 5.59 -6.78 13.43
N ILE A 64 4.83 -6.02 14.21
CA ILE A 64 4.93 -6.00 15.68
C ILE A 64 3.65 -6.59 16.25
N LYS A 65 3.74 -7.73 16.91
CA LYS A 65 2.58 -8.36 17.56
C LYS A 65 2.09 -7.55 18.75
N ASN A 66 0.85 -7.79 19.15
CA ASN A 66 0.24 -7.20 20.34
C ASN A 66 1.14 -7.36 21.58
N GLY A 67 1.22 -6.31 22.38
CA GLY A 67 2.08 -6.23 23.55
C GLY A 67 2.34 -4.77 23.93
N THR A 68 2.85 -4.58 25.15
CA THR A 68 3.34 -3.29 25.62
C THR A 68 4.86 -3.31 25.64
N TYR A 69 5.44 -2.59 24.71
CA TYR A 69 6.88 -2.47 24.47
C TYR A 69 7.40 -1.21 25.17
N ARG A 70 7.98 -1.38 26.36
CA ARG A 70 8.66 -0.30 27.08
C ARG A 70 10.07 -0.12 26.53
N GLU A 71 10.17 0.59 25.41
CA GLU A 71 11.41 0.81 24.67
C GLU A 71 11.61 2.31 24.39
N LYS A 72 12.85 2.79 24.54
CA LYS A 72 13.27 4.07 23.97
C LYS A 72 13.79 3.79 22.56
N LEU A 73 12.87 3.75 21.60
CA LEU A 73 13.14 3.30 20.23
C LEU A 73 13.79 4.41 19.42
N VAL A 74 14.89 4.09 18.75
CA VAL A 74 15.55 4.97 17.79
C VAL A 74 15.66 4.25 16.45
N VAL A 75 15.23 4.91 15.38
CA VAL A 75 15.52 4.54 13.99
C VAL A 75 16.57 5.52 13.46
N PRO A 76 17.86 5.17 13.52
CA PRO A 76 18.95 6.07 13.14
C PRO A 76 18.87 6.51 11.68
N SER A 77 19.55 7.61 11.35
CA SER A 77 19.55 8.19 9.99
C SER A 77 20.00 7.23 8.88
N TRP A 78 20.83 6.23 9.20
CA TRP A 78 21.28 5.20 8.25
C TRP A 78 20.32 4.00 8.13
N LYS A 79 19.25 3.93 8.93
CA LYS A 79 18.19 2.90 8.83
C LYS A 79 17.01 3.47 8.02
N THR A 80 17.04 3.32 6.70
CA THR A 80 16.03 3.84 5.78
C THR A 80 15.09 2.75 5.26
N ASN A 81 13.94 3.13 4.69
CA ASN A 81 12.99 2.21 4.05
C ASN A 81 12.47 1.13 5.02
N ILE A 82 11.96 1.55 6.19
CA ILE A 82 11.42 0.64 7.22
C ILE A 82 9.94 0.92 7.44
N SER A 83 9.12 -0.13 7.45
CA SER A 83 7.73 -0.06 7.87
C SER A 83 7.56 -0.74 9.24
N LEU A 84 7.25 0.00 10.30
CA LEU A 84 6.84 -0.53 11.59
C LEU A 84 5.32 -0.67 11.62
N ILE A 85 4.80 -1.89 11.50
CA ILE A 85 3.37 -2.15 11.40
C ILE A 85 2.92 -2.97 12.61
N GLY A 86 2.07 -2.41 13.45
CA GLY A 86 1.48 -3.13 14.58
C GLY A 86 0.36 -4.08 14.16
N GLU A 87 0.16 -5.13 14.95
CA GLU A 87 -0.96 -6.05 14.83
C GLU A 87 -2.30 -5.35 15.13
N SER A 88 -2.29 -4.35 16.01
CA SER A 88 -3.48 -3.63 16.45
C SER A 88 -3.12 -2.25 16.98
N GLU A 89 -3.85 -1.23 16.52
CA GLU A 89 -3.73 0.13 17.02
C GLU A 89 -3.85 0.20 18.56
N ASP A 90 -4.83 -0.50 19.16
CA ASP A 90 -5.11 -0.41 20.61
C ASP A 90 -4.27 -1.34 21.48
N ARG A 91 -3.60 -2.34 20.91
CA ARG A 91 -2.94 -3.42 21.67
C ARG A 91 -1.46 -3.60 21.36
N THR A 92 -0.95 -2.95 20.32
CA THR A 92 0.49 -2.86 20.03
C THR A 92 0.98 -1.49 20.47
N ILE A 93 1.56 -1.39 21.67
CA ILE A 93 1.84 -0.11 22.35
C ILE A 93 3.34 0.04 22.58
N ILE A 94 3.93 1.12 22.10
CA ILE A 94 5.31 1.54 22.44
C ILE A 94 5.20 2.65 23.48
N THR A 95 5.76 2.42 24.68
CA THR A 95 5.52 3.28 25.86
C THR A 95 6.79 3.79 26.51
N GLY A 96 6.79 5.07 26.89
CA GLY A 96 7.85 5.75 27.62
C GLY A 96 7.31 6.69 28.70
N ASP A 97 8.20 7.24 29.52
CA ASP A 97 7.87 8.16 30.61
C ASP A 97 8.99 9.19 30.89
N ASP A 98 9.82 9.48 29.88
CA ASP A 98 10.86 10.50 29.99
C ASP A 98 10.26 11.90 29.84
N TYR A 99 10.72 12.85 30.67
CA TYR A 99 10.25 14.23 30.66
C TYR A 99 11.40 15.19 30.95
N ALA A 100 11.27 16.44 30.51
CA ALA A 100 12.30 17.45 30.68
C ALA A 100 12.56 17.69 32.17
N GLY A 101 13.84 17.66 32.57
CA GLY A 101 14.28 17.80 33.96
C GLY A 101 14.37 16.49 34.74
N LYS A 102 13.87 15.36 34.21
CA LYS A 102 14.13 14.02 34.78
C LYS A 102 15.65 13.74 34.71
N PRO A 103 16.28 13.21 35.79
CA PRO A 103 17.69 12.81 35.74
C PRO A 103 17.96 11.80 34.64
N PHE A 104 19.07 11.98 33.91
CA PHE A 104 19.44 11.09 32.82
C PHE A 104 19.99 9.76 33.38
N PRO A 105 19.54 8.58 32.91
CA PRO A 105 20.09 7.30 33.32
C PRO A 105 21.59 7.23 33.02
N GLY A 106 22.40 6.85 34.00
CA GLY A 106 23.87 6.78 33.83
C GLY A 106 24.61 8.11 34.06
N GLY A 107 23.91 9.15 34.53
CA GLY A 107 24.53 10.39 35.02
C GLY A 107 24.49 11.54 34.02
N THR A 108 24.94 11.34 32.78
CA THR A 108 24.88 12.36 31.72
C THR A 108 24.55 11.77 30.35
N ASP A 109 23.88 12.54 29.50
CA ASP A 109 23.70 12.22 28.08
C ASP A 109 25.00 12.38 27.26
N ALA A 110 24.94 12.06 25.96
CA ALA A 110 26.08 12.18 25.05
C ALA A 110 26.61 13.62 24.88
N THR A 111 25.85 14.62 25.33
CA THR A 111 26.24 16.05 25.32
C THR A 111 26.71 16.56 26.69
N GLY A 112 26.81 15.67 27.68
CA GLY A 112 27.23 16.00 29.05
C GLY A 112 26.12 16.56 29.94
N ARG A 113 24.84 16.49 29.55
CA ARG A 113 23.73 16.98 30.37
C ARG A 113 23.24 15.92 31.34
N SER A 114 23.06 16.30 32.61
CA SER A 114 22.63 15.36 33.66
C SER A 114 21.12 15.14 33.76
N LYS A 115 20.34 15.84 32.95
CA LYS A 115 18.88 15.76 32.91
C LYS A 115 18.41 15.72 31.47
N PHE A 116 17.32 15.02 31.23
CA PHE A 116 16.61 15.09 29.95
C PHE A 116 16.20 16.52 29.63
N ILE A 117 16.35 16.88 28.36
CA ILE A 117 15.75 18.05 27.73
C ILE A 117 14.67 17.58 26.75
N THR A 118 13.72 18.43 26.35
CA THR A 118 12.62 18.09 25.42
C THR A 118 13.06 17.17 24.28
N TYR A 119 14.13 17.53 23.58
CA TYR A 119 14.71 16.77 22.46
C TYR A 119 15.01 15.29 22.79
N THR A 120 15.45 15.02 24.01
CA THR A 120 15.83 13.68 24.51
C THR A 120 14.70 12.93 25.22
N THR A 121 13.51 13.53 25.38
CA THR A 121 12.38 12.93 26.11
C THR A 121 11.56 11.93 25.30
N HIS A 122 11.83 11.80 24.00
CA HIS A 122 11.08 10.94 23.08
C HIS A 122 10.96 9.49 23.61
N THR A 123 9.79 8.90 23.41
CA THR A 123 9.61 7.44 23.43
C THR A 123 10.15 6.84 22.14
N VAL A 124 9.81 7.43 20.99
CA VAL A 124 10.27 7.01 19.65
C VAL A 124 10.95 8.18 18.93
N LEU A 125 12.16 7.96 18.42
CA LEU A 125 12.90 8.89 17.54
C LEU A 125 13.10 8.27 16.15
N ILE A 126 12.66 8.99 15.12
CA ILE A 126 12.81 8.61 13.70
C ILE A 126 13.77 9.60 13.01
N GLU A 127 15.03 9.21 12.86
CA GLU A 127 16.04 9.95 12.09
C GLU A 127 16.14 9.44 10.64
N GLY A 128 15.79 8.17 10.41
CA GLY A 128 15.82 7.54 9.09
C GLY A 128 14.77 8.09 8.12
N ASN A 129 15.11 8.14 6.83
CA ASN A 129 14.18 8.50 5.76
C ASN A 129 13.31 7.32 5.32
N ASP A 130 12.18 7.60 4.69
CA ASP A 130 11.27 6.60 4.10
C ASP A 130 10.70 5.62 5.14
N ILE A 131 10.25 6.17 6.26
CA ILE A 131 9.74 5.39 7.39
C ILE A 131 8.22 5.41 7.40
N VAL A 132 7.61 4.24 7.61
CA VAL A 132 6.16 4.07 7.79
C VAL A 132 5.88 3.55 9.18
N LEU A 133 5.00 4.21 9.92
CA LEU A 133 4.44 3.75 11.19
C LEU A 133 2.95 3.49 10.99
N GLU A 134 2.44 2.32 11.37
CA GLU A 134 1.03 2.04 11.19
C GLU A 134 0.43 1.06 12.20
N ASN A 135 -0.84 1.27 12.54
CA ASN A 135 -1.67 0.35 13.31
C ASN A 135 -1.06 -0.01 14.67
N LEU A 136 -0.50 1.00 15.35
CA LEU A 136 0.11 0.89 16.67
C LEU A 136 -0.14 2.16 17.49
N THR A 137 0.12 2.09 18.79
CA THR A 137 0.12 3.24 19.69
C THR A 137 1.56 3.62 20.07
N ILE A 138 1.87 4.91 20.04
CA ILE A 138 3.08 5.46 20.66
C ILE A 138 2.64 6.41 21.75
N GLU A 139 3.14 6.20 22.97
CA GLU A 139 2.78 7.03 24.10
C GLU A 139 4.00 7.49 24.91
N ASN A 140 3.88 8.71 25.46
CA ASN A 140 4.65 9.13 26.61
C ASN A 140 3.70 9.42 27.77
N THR A 141 3.83 8.62 28.82
CA THR A 141 2.92 8.61 29.98
C THR A 141 3.28 9.66 31.04
N ALA A 142 4.36 10.43 30.83
CA ALA A 142 4.80 11.42 31.78
C ALA A 142 3.82 12.60 31.86
N ASN A 143 3.09 12.67 32.97
CA ASN A 143 2.20 13.79 33.34
C ASN A 143 2.54 14.34 34.72
N ARG A 144 2.88 13.46 35.66
CA ARG A 144 3.31 13.81 37.01
C ARG A 144 4.59 13.10 37.38
N ASN A 145 5.45 13.76 38.14
CA ASN A 145 6.67 13.15 38.67
C ASN A 145 6.33 12.25 39.87
N ARG A 146 7.35 11.60 40.43
CA ARG A 146 7.19 10.71 41.60
C ARG A 146 6.62 11.42 42.84
N GLN A 147 6.75 12.75 42.92
CA GLN A 147 6.22 13.58 44.00
C GLN A 147 4.79 14.09 43.69
N GLY A 148 4.19 13.67 42.57
CA GLY A 148 2.85 14.07 42.16
C GLY A 148 2.76 15.46 41.54
N ALA A 149 3.87 16.20 41.40
CA ALA A 149 3.87 17.49 40.70
C ALA A 149 3.77 17.28 39.19
N ARG A 150 3.08 18.18 38.48
CA ARG A 150 3.02 18.13 37.00
C ARG A 150 4.43 18.22 36.41
N VAL A 151 4.69 17.45 35.38
CA VAL A 151 5.92 17.54 34.58
C VAL A 151 5.68 18.37 33.35
N GLU A 152 6.77 18.87 32.78
CA GLU A 152 6.77 19.71 31.59
C GLU A 152 6.81 18.84 30.32
N GLN A 153 7.67 19.18 29.35
CA GLN A 153 7.72 18.57 28.02
C GLN A 153 8.06 17.07 28.08
N ALA A 154 7.28 16.25 27.37
CA ALA A 154 7.44 14.81 27.29
C ALA A 154 6.97 14.28 25.92
N VAL A 155 7.94 14.04 25.04
CA VAL A 155 7.66 13.67 23.64
C VAL A 155 7.30 12.20 23.52
N ALA A 156 6.22 11.88 22.83
CA ALA A 156 5.88 10.51 22.44
C ALA A 156 6.62 10.11 21.16
N LEU A 157 6.47 10.90 20.10
CA LEU A 157 7.11 10.66 18.80
C LEU A 157 7.87 11.91 18.34
N HIS A 158 9.15 11.71 18.03
CA HIS A 158 10.05 12.71 17.46
C HIS A 158 10.49 12.24 16.06
N VAL A 159 10.26 13.06 15.03
CA VAL A 159 10.60 12.74 13.64
C VAL A 159 11.50 13.81 13.05
N GLU A 160 12.68 13.40 12.60
CA GLU A 160 13.65 14.21 11.86
C GLU A 160 13.81 13.75 10.40
N GLY A 161 13.64 12.45 10.13
CA GLY A 161 13.75 11.88 8.79
C GLY A 161 12.73 12.45 7.80
N ASP A 162 13.10 12.55 6.52
CA ASP A 162 12.20 12.96 5.44
C ASP A 162 11.36 11.78 4.92
N ARG A 163 10.17 12.09 4.39
CA ARG A 163 9.22 11.13 3.81
C ARG A 163 8.72 10.11 4.84
N CYS A 164 8.35 10.59 6.03
CA CYS A 164 7.76 9.77 7.08
C CYS A 164 6.23 9.71 6.94
N ILE A 165 5.66 8.51 6.99
CA ILE A 165 4.21 8.28 6.98
C ILE A 165 3.81 7.67 8.32
N VAL A 166 2.80 8.25 8.97
CA VAL A 166 2.18 7.71 10.19
C VAL A 166 0.70 7.53 9.91
N ARG A 167 0.20 6.30 9.91
CA ARG A 167 -1.20 6.01 9.56
C ARG A 167 -1.91 5.16 10.60
N HIS A 168 -3.15 5.50 10.92
CA HIS A 168 -3.98 4.69 11.81
C HIS A 168 -3.26 4.36 13.13
N CYS A 169 -2.62 5.38 13.70
CA CYS A 169 -1.88 5.27 14.94
C CYS A 169 -2.54 6.14 16.01
N ARG A 170 -2.34 5.74 17.27
CA ARG A 170 -2.61 6.59 18.43
C ARG A 170 -1.30 7.21 18.91
N LEU A 171 -1.27 8.53 19.04
CA LEU A 171 -0.12 9.29 19.48
C LEU A 171 -0.51 10.03 20.77
N LEU A 172 -0.12 9.46 21.91
CA LEU A 172 -0.66 9.82 23.21
C LEU A 172 0.40 10.51 24.06
N GLY A 173 0.06 11.66 24.62
CA GLY A 173 0.96 12.42 25.46
C GLY A 173 0.25 13.56 26.18
N HIS A 174 1.04 14.43 26.80
CA HIS A 174 0.55 15.63 27.46
C HIS A 174 1.18 16.86 26.79
N GLN A 175 2.18 17.47 27.41
CA GLN A 175 2.88 18.59 26.81
C GLN A 175 3.94 18.07 25.82
N ASP A 176 3.97 18.68 24.62
CA ASP A 176 4.93 18.36 23.55
C ASP A 176 4.82 16.91 23.00
N THR A 177 3.60 16.36 22.87
CA THR A 177 3.38 14.96 22.39
C THR A 177 4.13 14.61 21.10
N LEU A 178 4.07 15.47 20.07
CA LEU A 178 4.68 15.25 18.76
C LEU A 178 5.69 16.33 18.40
N TYR A 179 6.95 15.92 18.24
CA TYR A 179 8.01 16.78 17.76
C TYR A 179 8.30 16.51 16.27
N MET A 180 7.80 17.38 15.40
CA MET A 180 8.00 17.31 13.94
C MET A 180 9.18 18.19 13.55
N ALA A 181 10.37 17.65 13.69
CA ALA A 181 11.63 18.36 13.62
C ALA A 181 12.23 18.41 12.20
N THR A 182 13.20 19.31 12.06
CA THR A 182 13.96 19.63 10.83
C THR A 182 13.14 20.26 9.70
N SER A 183 13.62 21.40 9.18
CA SER A 183 12.95 22.12 8.10
C SER A 183 12.98 21.38 6.75
N THR A 184 13.75 20.29 6.67
CA THR A 184 13.90 19.44 5.49
C THR A 184 13.00 18.20 5.52
N SER A 185 12.36 17.91 6.66
CA SER A 185 11.48 16.76 6.81
C SER A 185 10.08 17.06 6.27
N ARG A 186 9.56 16.12 5.49
CA ARG A 186 8.15 16.04 5.09
C ARG A 186 7.49 14.83 5.73
N GLN A 187 6.31 15.05 6.32
CA GLN A 187 5.63 14.04 7.11
C GLN A 187 4.12 14.01 6.81
N LEU A 188 3.54 12.82 6.68
CA LEU A 188 2.10 12.61 6.51
C LEU A 188 1.55 11.82 7.71
N TYR A 189 0.62 12.41 8.44
CA TYR A 189 -0.17 11.75 9.48
C TYR A 189 -1.59 11.54 8.96
N GLN A 190 -2.05 10.30 8.84
CA GLN A 190 -3.32 9.97 8.20
C GLN A 190 -4.18 9.08 9.08
N ASP A 191 -5.45 9.41 9.24
CA ASP A 191 -6.42 8.63 10.03
C ASP A 191 -5.91 8.31 11.46
N CYS A 192 -5.15 9.23 12.07
CA CYS A 192 -4.57 9.05 13.41
C CYS A 192 -5.44 9.67 14.50
N PHE A 193 -5.33 9.13 15.71
CA PHE A 193 -5.81 9.76 16.94
C PHE A 193 -4.63 10.36 17.70
N ILE A 194 -4.69 11.66 18.02
CA ILE A 194 -3.58 12.38 18.66
C ILE A 194 -4.13 13.18 19.84
N GLU A 195 -3.49 13.06 21.01
CA GLU A 195 -3.91 13.82 22.19
C GLU A 195 -2.75 14.49 22.93
N GLY A 196 -3.08 15.57 23.63
CA GLY A 196 -2.12 16.32 24.42
C GLY A 196 -2.70 17.56 25.10
N THR A 197 -1.81 18.33 25.73
CA THR A 197 -2.11 19.56 26.46
C THR A 197 -1.42 20.75 25.81
N VAL A 198 -0.28 21.21 26.32
CA VAL A 198 0.41 22.40 25.83
C VAL A 198 1.29 22.03 24.63
N ASP A 199 1.16 22.77 23.53
CA ASP A 199 2.05 22.72 22.36
C ASP A 199 2.26 21.30 21.82
N PHE A 200 1.25 20.45 21.95
CA PHE A 200 1.44 19.01 21.74
C PHE A 200 1.72 18.63 20.29
N LEU A 201 1.57 19.56 19.34
CA LEU A 201 2.07 19.48 17.97
C LEU A 201 3.05 20.63 17.71
N PHE A 202 4.36 20.37 17.70
CA PHE A 202 5.38 21.43 17.58
C PHE A 202 6.57 21.05 16.69
N GLY A 203 7.30 22.06 16.23
CA GLY A 203 8.48 21.90 15.36
C GLY A 203 8.42 22.67 14.04
N GLU A 204 9.34 22.35 13.11
CA GLU A 204 9.62 23.14 11.91
C GLU A 204 9.38 22.40 10.57
N ALA A 205 9.04 21.11 10.61
CA ALA A 205 8.81 20.29 9.42
C ALA A 205 7.61 20.76 8.57
N THR A 206 7.56 20.29 7.31
CA THR A 206 6.35 20.38 6.48
C THR A 206 5.48 19.15 6.74
N VAL A 207 4.31 19.35 7.34
CA VAL A 207 3.49 18.24 7.86
C VAL A 207 2.05 18.36 7.39
N VAL A 208 1.50 17.24 6.91
CA VAL A 208 0.06 17.12 6.64
C VAL A 208 -0.56 16.16 7.64
N PHE A 209 -1.54 16.63 8.39
CA PHE A 209 -2.51 15.82 9.12
C PHE A 209 -3.76 15.67 8.25
N GLN A 210 -4.14 14.45 7.90
CA GLN A 210 -5.30 14.17 7.06
C GLN A 210 -6.27 13.24 7.79
N ARG A 211 -7.54 13.65 7.93
CA ARG A 211 -8.59 12.86 8.61
C ARG A 211 -8.22 12.41 10.03
N CYS A 212 -7.39 13.18 10.72
CA CYS A 212 -6.97 12.88 12.08
C CYS A 212 -8.00 13.42 13.10
N THR A 213 -8.12 12.73 14.23
CA THR A 213 -8.79 13.26 15.42
C THR A 213 -7.74 13.82 16.37
N ILE A 214 -7.85 15.10 16.68
CA ILE A 214 -6.94 15.85 17.54
C ILE A 214 -7.70 16.19 18.82
N LYS A 215 -7.28 15.62 19.96
CA LYS A 215 -7.98 15.71 21.24
C LYS A 215 -7.20 16.53 22.26
N SER A 216 -7.80 17.62 22.72
CA SER A 216 -7.21 18.47 23.77
C SER A 216 -7.58 17.97 25.16
N LEU A 217 -6.59 17.79 26.03
CA LEU A 217 -6.75 17.30 27.41
C LEU A 217 -6.72 18.43 28.46
N ALA A 218 -6.40 19.65 28.04
CA ALA A 218 -6.39 20.84 28.90
C ALA A 218 -6.70 22.12 28.12
N ASN A 219 -7.12 23.17 28.83
CA ASN A 219 -7.17 24.52 28.26
C ASN A 219 -5.74 24.99 27.90
N SER A 220 -5.44 25.09 26.60
CA SER A 220 -4.06 25.11 26.10
C SER A 220 -3.97 25.51 24.61
N TRP A 221 -2.91 25.07 23.91
CA TRP A 221 -2.62 25.35 22.50
C TRP A 221 -2.34 24.04 21.76
N ILE A 222 -3.01 23.84 20.63
CA ILE A 222 -2.81 22.65 19.81
C ILE A 222 -1.44 22.66 19.13
N THR A 223 -1.11 23.76 18.45
CA THR A 223 0.12 23.86 17.65
C THR A 223 1.11 24.91 18.15
N ALA A 224 2.40 24.58 18.06
CA ALA A 224 3.51 25.51 18.24
C ALA A 224 4.54 25.37 17.10
N ALA A 225 4.15 25.83 15.91
CA ALA A 225 4.99 25.77 14.73
C ALA A 225 6.20 26.73 14.82
N SER A 226 7.34 26.30 14.30
CA SER A 226 8.59 27.05 14.16
C SER A 226 9.14 27.03 12.74
N THR A 227 8.25 27.02 11.75
CA THR A 227 8.58 27.07 10.32
C THR A 227 9.61 28.18 10.02
N ARG A 228 10.66 27.84 9.27
CA ARG A 228 11.76 28.73 8.88
C ARG A 228 11.36 29.69 7.75
N PRO A 229 12.06 30.83 7.63
CA PRO A 229 11.92 31.72 6.48
C PRO A 229 12.13 30.95 5.16
N GLY A 230 11.29 31.22 4.16
CA GLY A 230 11.37 30.61 2.83
C GLY A 230 10.69 29.25 2.68
N GLN A 231 10.31 28.57 3.78
CA GLN A 231 9.49 27.36 3.67
C GLN A 231 8.06 27.71 3.23
N PRO A 232 7.54 27.12 2.13
CA PRO A 232 6.21 27.45 1.63
C PRO A 232 5.08 26.89 2.52
N PHE A 233 5.35 25.80 3.23
CA PHE A 233 4.39 25.04 4.02
C PHE A 233 4.96 24.70 5.40
N GLY A 234 4.10 24.75 6.42
CA GLY A 234 4.40 24.31 7.80
C GLY A 234 3.47 23.16 8.18
N PHE A 235 2.55 23.40 9.11
CA PHE A 235 1.54 22.40 9.50
C PHE A 235 0.23 22.61 8.75
N ILE A 236 -0.33 21.54 8.18
CA ILE A 236 -1.57 21.56 7.40
C ILE A 236 -2.51 20.49 7.93
N PHE A 237 -3.73 20.87 8.27
CA PHE A 237 -4.79 19.98 8.73
C PHE A 237 -5.87 19.91 7.65
N LEU A 238 -6.05 18.73 7.06
CA LEU A 238 -7.04 18.45 6.02
C LEU A 238 -8.11 17.52 6.59
N ASP A 239 -9.36 17.96 6.57
CA ASP A 239 -10.53 17.12 6.91
C ASP A 239 -10.42 16.49 8.32
N CYS A 240 -9.77 17.19 9.26
CA CYS A 240 -9.54 16.72 10.63
C CYS A 240 -10.72 17.05 11.56
N SER A 241 -10.70 16.47 12.76
CA SER A 241 -11.64 16.79 13.85
C SER A 241 -10.89 17.25 15.09
N LEU A 242 -11.23 18.42 15.62
CA LEU A 242 -10.72 18.94 16.89
C LEU A 242 -11.76 18.67 17.98
N THR A 243 -11.37 17.84 18.95
CA THR A 243 -12.18 17.40 20.09
C THR A 243 -11.45 17.73 21.39
N ALA A 244 -12.14 17.61 22.52
CA ALA A 244 -11.51 17.81 23.82
C ALA A 244 -12.21 16.99 24.90
N ASP A 245 -11.52 16.79 26.02
CA ASP A 245 -12.15 16.30 27.24
C ASP A 245 -13.27 17.24 27.71
N SER A 246 -14.25 16.68 28.41
CA SER A 246 -15.47 17.40 28.80
C SER A 246 -15.24 18.63 29.67
N SER A 247 -14.14 18.67 30.43
CA SER A 247 -13.74 19.79 31.29
C SER A 247 -12.99 20.90 30.54
N VAL A 248 -12.63 20.67 29.28
CA VAL A 248 -11.81 21.58 28.46
C VAL A 248 -12.72 22.47 27.63
N THR A 249 -12.59 23.78 27.81
CA THR A 249 -13.50 24.78 27.24
C THR A 249 -12.78 25.95 26.58
N SER A 250 -11.45 26.05 26.71
CA SER A 250 -10.67 27.20 26.25
C SER A 250 -9.34 26.76 25.65
N VAL A 251 -9.35 26.46 24.35
CA VAL A 251 -8.17 26.00 23.59
C VAL A 251 -7.94 26.90 22.37
N TYR A 252 -6.68 27.21 22.12
CA TYR A 252 -6.24 27.86 20.89
C TYR A 252 -5.79 26.84 19.85
N LEU A 253 -6.04 27.13 18.57
CA LEU A 253 -5.52 26.41 17.40
C LEU A 253 -3.98 26.38 17.39
N GLY A 254 -3.35 27.43 17.92
CA GLY A 254 -1.90 27.45 18.11
C GLY A 254 -1.33 28.81 18.47
N ARG A 255 0.00 28.83 18.56
CA ARG A 255 0.83 30.01 18.84
C ARG A 255 2.19 29.93 18.15
N PRO A 256 2.78 31.06 17.72
CA PRO A 256 4.01 31.04 16.92
C PRO A 256 5.26 30.92 17.80
N TRP A 257 5.80 29.70 17.93
CA TRP A 257 7.04 29.44 18.67
C TRP A 257 8.21 30.26 18.10
N ARG A 258 8.26 30.44 16.77
CA ARG A 258 9.21 31.30 16.06
C ARG A 258 8.50 32.21 15.04
N PRO A 259 9.17 33.30 14.57
CA PRO A 259 8.73 34.03 13.38
C PRO A 259 8.54 33.09 12.18
N TYR A 260 7.69 33.48 11.22
CA TYR A 260 7.35 32.69 10.02
C TYR A 260 6.61 31.38 10.24
N ALA A 261 6.23 31.04 11.48
CA ALA A 261 5.38 29.89 11.78
C ALA A 261 4.18 29.81 10.83
N ARG A 262 3.92 28.63 10.25
CA ARG A 262 2.78 28.42 9.34
C ARG A 262 1.92 27.26 9.84
N THR A 263 0.64 27.52 10.02
CA THR A 263 -0.36 26.51 10.39
C THR A 263 -1.66 26.80 9.65
N VAL A 264 -2.22 25.80 8.97
CA VAL A 264 -3.42 25.95 8.13
C VAL A 264 -4.43 24.85 8.45
N PHE A 265 -5.68 25.22 8.71
CA PHE A 265 -6.80 24.31 8.90
C PHE A 265 -7.75 24.38 7.70
N ILE A 266 -8.09 23.23 7.10
CA ILE A 266 -8.91 23.13 5.89
C ILE A 266 -9.99 22.08 6.13
N ARG A 267 -11.26 22.49 6.01
CA ARG A 267 -12.44 21.63 6.22
C ARG A 267 -12.40 20.85 7.54
N THR A 268 -11.89 21.49 8.59
CA THR A 268 -11.73 20.87 9.90
C THR A 268 -13.01 21.05 10.74
N GLN A 269 -13.48 19.99 11.37
CA GLN A 269 -14.56 20.04 12.35
C GLN A 269 -14.01 20.54 13.69
N MET A 270 -14.48 21.68 14.18
CA MET A 270 -13.99 22.33 15.41
C MET A 270 -15.04 22.27 16.52
N GLY A 271 -14.71 21.59 17.63
CA GLY A 271 -15.55 21.54 18.82
C GLY A 271 -15.66 22.89 19.56
N PRO A 272 -16.61 23.01 20.51
CA PRO A 272 -16.94 24.29 21.16
C PRO A 272 -15.86 24.81 22.11
N HIS A 273 -14.88 23.97 22.44
CA HIS A 273 -13.74 24.34 23.28
C HIS A 273 -12.73 25.25 22.57
N ILE A 274 -12.79 25.35 21.23
CA ILE A 274 -11.91 26.23 20.46
C ILE A 274 -12.35 27.67 20.66
N ARG A 275 -11.41 28.50 21.11
CA ARG A 275 -11.62 29.92 21.36
C ARG A 275 -12.00 30.68 20.08
N PRO A 276 -12.90 31.68 20.16
CA PRO A 276 -13.27 32.48 18.99
C PRO A 276 -12.08 33.20 18.35
N GLU A 277 -11.12 33.67 19.15
CA GLU A 277 -9.89 34.32 18.65
C GLU A 277 -9.04 33.37 17.80
N GLY A 278 -9.16 32.06 18.04
CA GLY A 278 -8.48 30.98 17.34
C GLY A 278 -6.99 30.86 17.70
N TRP A 279 -6.23 31.95 17.68
CA TRP A 279 -4.77 31.92 17.80
C TRP A 279 -4.27 32.84 18.90
N ASP A 280 -3.14 32.47 19.51
CA ASP A 280 -2.45 33.26 20.53
C ASP A 280 -1.13 33.83 20.00
N ASN A 281 -0.66 34.93 20.59
CA ASN A 281 0.51 35.68 20.12
C ASN A 281 1.84 35.28 20.80
N TRP A 282 1.89 34.19 21.58
CA TRP A 282 3.08 33.72 22.30
C TRP A 282 3.59 34.74 23.36
N ALA A 283 2.76 35.68 23.80
CA ALA A 283 3.19 36.82 24.65
C ALA A 283 4.37 37.62 24.05
N LYS A 284 4.57 37.56 22.71
CA LYS A 284 5.59 38.30 21.96
C LYS A 284 4.94 39.03 20.81
N THR A 285 4.91 40.36 20.88
CA THR A 285 4.17 41.22 19.94
C THR A 285 4.82 41.36 18.55
N THR A 286 5.83 40.56 18.22
CA THR A 286 6.55 40.62 16.94
C THR A 286 6.45 39.36 16.10
N ASN A 287 6.32 38.17 16.69
CA ASN A 287 6.31 36.91 15.94
C ASN A 287 5.13 36.84 14.96
N TYR A 288 3.94 37.25 15.41
CA TYR A 288 2.71 37.19 14.61
C TYR A 288 2.77 38.01 13.31
N LYS A 289 3.70 38.98 13.20
CA LYS A 289 3.85 39.84 12.02
C LYS A 289 4.31 39.09 10.76
N THR A 290 4.93 37.93 10.93
CA THR A 290 5.48 37.11 9.84
C THR A 290 4.84 35.74 9.75
N THR A 291 4.01 35.39 10.73
CA THR A 291 3.27 34.13 10.81
C THR A 291 2.25 34.03 9.69
N TYR A 292 2.03 32.82 9.19
CA TYR A 292 0.93 32.52 8.26
C TYR A 292 -0.02 31.53 8.93
N TYR A 293 -1.03 32.05 9.61
CA TYR A 293 -2.11 31.25 10.19
C TYR A 293 -3.38 31.42 9.39
N ALA A 294 -3.95 30.30 8.96
CA ALA A 294 -5.08 30.32 8.06
C ALA A 294 -6.12 29.23 8.38
N ASP A 295 -7.34 29.52 8.00
CA ASP A 295 -8.48 28.60 8.06
C ASP A 295 -9.30 28.67 6.77
N TYR A 296 -9.90 27.56 6.36
CA TYR A 296 -10.74 27.44 5.17
C TYR A 296 -11.87 26.44 5.37
N GLN A 297 -13.12 26.91 5.27
CA GLN A 297 -14.33 26.07 5.32
C GLN A 297 -14.38 25.10 6.51
N SER A 298 -13.73 25.43 7.64
CA SER A 298 -13.91 24.69 8.88
C SER A 298 -15.33 24.84 9.41
N ARG A 299 -15.80 23.84 10.15
CA ARG A 299 -17.21 23.70 10.55
C ARG A 299 -17.32 23.41 12.04
N GLY A 300 -18.52 23.53 12.59
CA GLY A 300 -18.79 23.28 14.00
C GLY A 300 -18.75 24.54 14.88
N PRO A 301 -19.11 24.40 16.17
CA PRO A 301 -19.27 25.53 17.08
C PRO A 301 -17.97 26.32 17.33
N GLY A 302 -16.79 25.69 17.19
CA GLY A 302 -15.50 26.36 17.31
C GLY A 302 -15.03 27.11 16.05
N ALA A 303 -15.71 26.93 14.91
CA ALA A 303 -15.34 27.50 13.61
C ALA A 303 -15.83 28.95 13.43
N ALA A 304 -15.62 29.80 14.45
CA ALA A 304 -16.05 31.20 14.47
C ALA A 304 -15.10 32.12 13.67
N SER A 305 -15.04 31.96 12.35
CA SER A 305 -14.09 32.67 11.47
C SER A 305 -14.12 34.20 11.59
N GLN A 306 -15.28 34.80 11.89
CA GLN A 306 -15.47 36.25 12.02
C GLN A 306 -14.87 36.85 13.31
N GLN A 307 -14.52 36.03 14.29
CA GLN A 307 -13.97 36.48 15.58
C GLN A 307 -12.47 36.17 15.73
N ARG A 308 -11.83 35.67 14.65
CA ARG A 308 -10.41 35.35 14.65
C ARG A 308 -9.58 36.62 14.86
N VAL A 309 -8.40 36.45 15.43
CA VAL A 309 -7.42 37.53 15.54
C VAL A 309 -7.16 38.18 14.15
N PRO A 310 -6.94 39.51 14.06
CA PRO A 310 -6.87 40.22 12.78
C PRO A 310 -5.72 39.79 11.84
N TRP A 311 -4.71 39.11 12.39
CA TRP A 311 -3.54 38.62 11.66
C TRP A 311 -3.68 37.14 11.23
N ALA A 312 -4.82 36.50 11.52
CA ALA A 312 -5.20 35.23 10.92
C ALA A 312 -5.91 35.47 9.58
N LYS A 313 -5.74 34.53 8.65
CA LYS A 313 -6.28 34.61 7.31
C LYS A 313 -7.43 33.63 7.10
N GLN A 314 -8.47 34.05 6.39
CA GLN A 314 -9.41 33.14 5.75
C GLN A 314 -8.95 32.91 4.32
N LEU A 315 -8.71 31.66 3.91
CA LEU A 315 -8.29 31.39 2.54
C LEU A 315 -9.44 31.60 1.56
N THR A 316 -9.11 32.00 0.34
CA THR A 316 -10.05 31.92 -0.79
C THR A 316 -10.06 30.51 -1.39
N ASP A 317 -11.05 30.19 -2.21
CA ASP A 317 -11.11 28.91 -2.93
C ASP A 317 -9.85 28.67 -3.80
N ALA A 318 -9.35 29.73 -4.45
CA ALA A 318 -8.14 29.67 -5.26
C ALA A 318 -6.86 29.44 -4.45
N GLU A 319 -6.82 29.91 -3.20
CA GLU A 319 -5.69 29.64 -2.30
C GLU A 319 -5.79 28.23 -1.71
N ALA A 320 -6.99 27.82 -1.31
CA ALA A 320 -7.26 26.50 -0.75
C ALA A 320 -6.99 25.38 -1.77
N SER A 321 -7.27 25.60 -3.06
CA SER A 321 -7.02 24.61 -4.13
C SER A 321 -5.53 24.25 -4.30
N ARG A 322 -4.62 25.07 -3.77
CA ARG A 322 -3.17 24.81 -3.76
C ARG A 322 -2.74 23.85 -2.65
N TYR A 323 -3.59 23.57 -1.66
CA TYR A 323 -3.25 22.67 -0.55
C TYR A 323 -3.59 21.20 -0.90
N THR A 324 -2.95 20.70 -1.96
CA THR A 324 -2.96 19.28 -2.32
C THR A 324 -1.67 18.61 -1.88
N LEU A 325 -1.68 17.30 -1.61
CA LEU A 325 -0.45 16.57 -1.26
C LEU A 325 0.64 16.76 -2.32
N ASN A 326 0.26 16.74 -3.60
CA ASN A 326 1.17 16.99 -4.71
C ASN A 326 1.84 18.36 -4.63
N THR A 327 1.09 19.42 -4.33
CA THR A 327 1.69 20.76 -4.22
C THR A 327 2.52 20.90 -2.93
N ILE A 328 2.05 20.33 -1.83
CA ILE A 328 2.69 20.47 -0.50
C ILE A 328 4.03 19.72 -0.47
N PHE A 329 4.08 18.51 -1.02
CA PHE A 329 5.27 17.67 -0.99
C PHE A 329 6.05 17.62 -2.31
N GLY A 330 5.52 18.17 -3.41
CA GLY A 330 6.08 18.12 -4.76
C GLY A 330 7.15 19.15 -5.12
N GLY A 331 7.87 19.72 -4.14
CA GLY A 331 8.98 20.66 -4.40
C GLY A 331 10.13 20.06 -5.24
N GLU A 332 11.32 20.67 -5.21
CA GLU A 332 12.48 20.24 -6.05
C GLU A 332 12.83 18.74 -5.95
N ARG A 333 12.54 18.11 -4.82
CA ARG A 333 12.68 16.66 -4.59
C ARG A 333 11.32 16.02 -4.35
N GLY A 334 10.38 16.20 -5.27
CA GLY A 334 8.97 15.83 -5.11
C GLY A 334 8.76 14.47 -4.44
N TRP A 335 7.83 14.43 -3.49
CA TRP A 335 7.44 13.20 -2.79
C TRP A 335 5.93 13.09 -2.82
N LEU A 336 5.43 11.96 -3.32
CA LEU A 336 4.04 11.58 -3.17
C LEU A 336 4.01 10.36 -2.26
N PRO A 337 3.50 10.47 -1.02
CA PRO A 337 3.39 9.32 -0.12
C PRO A 337 2.59 8.21 -0.83
N ALA A 338 3.24 7.06 -1.06
CA ALA A 338 2.73 5.93 -1.84
C ALA A 338 1.34 5.54 -1.29
N PRO A 339 0.26 5.82 -2.03
CA PRO A 339 -1.09 5.74 -1.46
C PRO A 339 -1.58 4.28 -1.38
N GLY A 340 -0.81 3.32 -1.93
CA GLY A 340 -1.12 1.91 -2.17
C GLY A 340 -1.31 1.05 -0.93
N LEU A 341 -0.23 0.85 -0.18
CA LEU A 341 -0.15 -0.09 0.93
C LEU A 341 -0.94 0.45 2.11
N THR A 342 -1.99 -0.24 2.54
CA THR A 342 -2.82 0.03 3.74
C THR A 342 -2.81 -1.10 4.77
N TYR A 343 -2.25 -2.26 4.42
CA TYR A 343 -2.31 -3.55 5.11
C TYR A 343 -3.71 -3.93 5.63
N ARG A 344 -4.74 -3.32 5.04
CA ARG A 344 -6.16 -3.54 5.34
C ARG A 344 -6.83 -4.06 4.09
N ARG A 345 -7.72 -5.02 4.29
CA ARG A 345 -8.57 -5.48 3.20
C ARG A 345 -9.50 -4.36 2.78
N ASP A 346 -9.41 -3.94 1.54
CA ASP A 346 -10.42 -3.08 0.92
C ASP A 346 -11.64 -3.94 0.57
N THR A 347 -12.78 -3.69 1.21
CA THR A 347 -14.04 -4.42 1.00
C THR A 347 -15.07 -3.59 0.23
N SER A 348 -14.67 -2.49 -0.41
CA SER A 348 -15.58 -1.59 -1.13
C SER A 348 -16.20 -2.23 -2.38
N PHE A 349 -15.50 -3.19 -3.00
CA PHE A 349 -15.99 -3.91 -4.17
C PHE A 349 -16.43 -5.34 -3.82
N THR A 350 -17.69 -5.64 -4.11
CA THR A 350 -18.30 -6.96 -3.97
C THR A 350 -19.25 -7.19 -5.16
N VAL A 351 -19.68 -8.44 -5.38
CA VAL A 351 -20.72 -8.72 -6.39
C VAL A 351 -21.99 -7.92 -6.11
N ASN A 352 -22.38 -7.74 -4.85
CA ASN A 352 -23.54 -6.96 -4.47
C ASN A 352 -23.36 -5.46 -4.71
N SER A 353 -22.21 -4.86 -4.34
CA SER A 353 -21.97 -3.43 -4.60
C SER A 353 -21.88 -3.13 -6.10
N ALA A 354 -21.28 -4.04 -6.88
CA ALA A 354 -21.29 -3.99 -8.34
C ALA A 354 -22.71 -4.07 -8.90
N TYR A 355 -23.54 -4.99 -8.39
CA TYR A 355 -24.94 -5.15 -8.80
C TYR A 355 -25.75 -3.89 -8.55
N LEU A 356 -25.70 -3.35 -7.33
CA LEU A 356 -26.41 -2.13 -6.95
C LEU A 356 -25.98 -0.93 -7.79
N ASN A 357 -24.70 -0.86 -8.18
CA ASN A 357 -24.21 0.18 -9.08
C ASN A 357 -24.74 -0.01 -10.50
N ALA A 358 -24.54 -1.19 -11.09
CA ALA A 358 -24.93 -1.49 -12.46
C ALA A 358 -26.46 -1.39 -12.68
N LYS A 359 -27.27 -1.80 -11.69
CA LYS A 359 -28.74 -1.76 -11.75
C LYS A 359 -29.30 -0.36 -11.97
N LYS A 360 -28.56 0.70 -11.61
CA LYS A 360 -28.97 2.10 -11.86
C LYS A 360 -29.10 2.41 -13.35
N LYS A 361 -28.23 1.81 -14.18
CA LYS A 361 -28.23 2.01 -15.64
C LYS A 361 -28.91 0.84 -16.37
N TYR A 362 -28.86 -0.36 -15.80
CA TYR A 362 -29.39 -1.58 -16.40
C TYR A 362 -30.40 -2.24 -15.44
N PRO A 363 -31.64 -1.73 -15.35
CA PRO A 363 -32.61 -2.20 -14.36
C PRO A 363 -33.02 -3.68 -14.51
N GLN A 364 -32.83 -4.24 -15.71
CA GLN A 364 -33.18 -5.62 -16.08
C GLN A 364 -32.18 -6.68 -15.62
N ILE A 365 -31.01 -6.29 -15.11
CA ILE A 365 -29.94 -7.25 -14.79
C ILE A 365 -30.27 -8.06 -13.54
N SER A 366 -29.76 -9.29 -13.51
CA SER A 366 -29.71 -10.15 -12.33
C SER A 366 -28.30 -10.68 -12.10
N VAL A 367 -27.97 -10.96 -10.84
CA VAL A 367 -26.68 -11.57 -10.49
C VAL A 367 -26.61 -12.97 -11.08
N ALA A 368 -25.48 -13.29 -11.70
CA ALA A 368 -25.17 -14.64 -12.13
C ALA A 368 -24.84 -15.50 -10.90
N ASP A 369 -25.85 -16.18 -10.35
CA ASP A 369 -25.66 -17.15 -9.28
C ASP A 369 -26.16 -18.53 -9.74
N PRO A 370 -25.27 -19.39 -10.25
CA PRO A 370 -25.66 -20.75 -10.49
C PRO A 370 -25.83 -21.45 -9.13
N ALA A 371 -27.08 -21.84 -8.83
CA ALA A 371 -27.39 -22.78 -7.76
C ALA A 371 -26.38 -23.94 -7.77
N LEU A 372 -25.97 -24.41 -6.59
CA LEU A 372 -24.99 -25.48 -6.48
C LEU A 372 -25.49 -26.70 -7.26
N GLN A 373 -24.86 -27.00 -8.38
CA GLN A 373 -25.29 -28.11 -9.22
C GLN A 373 -24.85 -29.40 -8.54
N LYS A 374 -25.75 -30.38 -8.42
CA LYS A 374 -25.45 -31.70 -7.82
C LYS A 374 -24.26 -32.42 -8.48
N SER A 375 -23.83 -31.96 -9.65
CA SER A 375 -22.71 -32.47 -10.45
C SER A 375 -21.35 -31.85 -10.15
N VAL A 376 -21.23 -30.89 -9.21
CA VAL A 376 -19.97 -30.21 -8.88
C VAL A 376 -19.56 -30.45 -7.42
N SER A 377 -18.32 -30.92 -7.22
CA SER A 377 -17.64 -31.01 -5.93
C SER A 377 -16.80 -29.75 -5.69
N VAL A 378 -16.71 -29.30 -4.44
CA VAL A 378 -15.93 -28.11 -4.05
C VAL A 378 -14.97 -28.47 -2.92
N ALA A 379 -13.68 -28.26 -3.15
CA ALA A 379 -12.64 -28.32 -2.14
C ALA A 379 -12.18 -26.89 -1.84
N ALA A 380 -12.59 -26.34 -0.71
CA ALA A 380 -12.38 -24.93 -0.36
C ALA A 380 -11.20 -24.73 0.61
N ASN A 381 -10.64 -23.53 0.61
CA ASN A 381 -9.64 -23.03 1.54
C ASN A 381 -8.33 -23.84 1.56
N TRP A 382 -7.86 -24.26 0.39
CA TRP A 382 -6.57 -24.93 0.30
C TRP A 382 -5.45 -23.88 0.31
N PRO A 383 -4.51 -23.94 1.26
CA PRO A 383 -3.39 -23.02 1.29
C PRO A 383 -2.43 -23.39 0.15
N TYR A 384 -2.10 -22.43 -0.72
CA TYR A 384 -1.16 -22.68 -1.82
C TYR A 384 0.18 -21.98 -1.64
N CYS A 385 0.21 -20.90 -0.85
CA CYS A 385 1.44 -20.19 -0.54
C CYS A 385 1.29 -19.38 0.74
N THR A 386 2.33 -19.32 1.57
CA THR A 386 2.40 -18.42 2.72
C THR A 386 3.62 -17.53 2.58
N ARG A 387 3.40 -16.21 2.59
CA ARG A 387 4.46 -15.19 2.48
C ARG A 387 4.24 -14.14 3.55
N ASN A 388 5.30 -13.80 4.29
CA ASN A 388 5.28 -12.76 5.33
C ASN A 388 4.12 -12.93 6.34
N GLY A 389 3.89 -14.18 6.78
CA GLY A 389 2.80 -14.51 7.73
C GLY A 389 1.39 -14.53 7.14
N LYS A 390 1.22 -14.22 5.84
CA LYS A 390 -0.07 -14.26 5.15
C LYS A 390 -0.18 -15.48 4.26
N THR A 391 -1.20 -16.28 4.51
CA THR A 391 -1.54 -17.45 3.68
C THR A 391 -2.51 -17.06 2.58
N LEU A 392 -2.19 -17.45 1.35
CA LEU A 392 -3.04 -17.33 0.18
C LEU A 392 -3.75 -18.67 -0.05
N PHE A 393 -5.04 -18.57 -0.33
CA PHE A 393 -5.92 -19.72 -0.47
C PHE A 393 -6.49 -19.83 -1.88
N LEU A 394 -6.86 -21.05 -2.23
CA LEU A 394 -7.62 -21.36 -3.42
C LEU A 394 -8.80 -22.29 -3.10
N ASP A 395 -9.80 -22.28 -3.98
CA ASP A 395 -10.91 -23.23 -3.97
C ASP A 395 -10.96 -23.97 -5.32
N ALA A 396 -11.05 -25.29 -5.28
CA ALA A 396 -11.16 -26.14 -6.47
C ALA A 396 -12.59 -26.65 -6.68
N PHE A 397 -13.09 -26.49 -7.91
CA PHE A 397 -14.40 -26.91 -8.36
C PHE A 397 -14.22 -27.99 -9.43
N SER A 398 -14.69 -29.20 -9.14
CA SER A 398 -14.49 -30.36 -10.01
C SER A 398 -15.80 -31.08 -10.30
N PRO A 399 -15.94 -31.73 -11.46
CA PRO A 399 -17.08 -32.60 -11.74
C PRO A 399 -17.10 -33.78 -10.76
N VAL A 400 -18.28 -34.12 -10.22
CA VAL A 400 -18.43 -35.26 -9.29
C VAL A 400 -18.12 -36.61 -9.96
N VAL A 401 -18.41 -36.72 -11.25
CA VAL A 401 -18.13 -37.94 -12.01
C VAL A 401 -16.65 -37.97 -12.38
N ARG A 402 -15.93 -39.02 -11.96
CA ARG A 402 -14.54 -39.23 -12.37
C ARG A 402 -14.41 -39.36 -13.89
N ALA A 403 -13.35 -38.78 -14.44
CA ALA A 403 -13.03 -38.93 -15.86
C ALA A 403 -12.05 -40.10 -16.07
N PRO A 404 -12.11 -40.79 -17.22
CA PRO A 404 -11.14 -41.82 -17.58
C PRO A 404 -9.74 -41.25 -17.90
N LYS A 405 -9.61 -39.94 -18.06
CA LYS A 405 -8.34 -39.23 -18.31
C LYS A 405 -8.30 -37.95 -17.47
N PRO A 406 -7.10 -37.47 -17.09
CA PRO A 406 -6.94 -36.18 -16.43
C PRO A 406 -7.59 -35.04 -17.23
N ARG A 407 -8.21 -34.10 -16.53
CA ARG A 407 -9.02 -33.02 -17.09
C ARG A 407 -8.18 -31.76 -17.35
N PRO A 408 -8.55 -30.92 -18.32
CA PRO A 408 -8.01 -29.57 -18.41
C PRO A 408 -8.40 -28.75 -17.15
N ALA A 409 -7.49 -27.88 -16.72
CA ALA A 409 -7.68 -27.01 -15.56
C ALA A 409 -7.75 -25.53 -15.97
N VAL A 410 -8.48 -24.72 -15.20
CA VAL A 410 -8.60 -23.27 -15.41
C VAL A 410 -8.37 -22.56 -14.08
N LEU A 411 -7.33 -21.73 -13.99
CA LEU A 411 -7.10 -20.81 -12.88
C LEU A 411 -7.90 -19.52 -13.11
N LEU A 412 -8.83 -19.21 -12.21
CA LEU A 412 -9.69 -18.03 -12.24
C LEU A 412 -9.14 -16.93 -11.32
N ILE A 413 -8.82 -15.78 -11.91
CA ILE A 413 -8.21 -14.63 -11.25
C ILE A 413 -9.26 -13.52 -11.11
N HIS A 414 -9.52 -13.09 -9.88
CA HIS A 414 -10.58 -12.12 -9.62
C HIS A 414 -10.17 -10.68 -9.99
N GLY A 415 -11.17 -9.87 -10.35
CA GLY A 415 -11.00 -8.43 -10.56
C GLY A 415 -11.03 -7.63 -9.26
N GLY A 416 -11.14 -6.29 -9.38
CA GLY A 416 -11.11 -5.37 -8.23
C GLY A 416 -9.95 -4.38 -8.23
N GLY A 417 -9.44 -4.02 -9.41
CA GLY A 417 -8.39 -2.98 -9.56
C GLY A 417 -7.11 -3.31 -8.78
N TRP A 418 -6.72 -4.58 -8.71
CA TRP A 418 -5.59 -5.08 -7.92
C TRP A 418 -5.66 -4.74 -6.42
N ARG A 419 -6.72 -4.09 -5.95
CA ARG A 419 -6.80 -3.46 -4.62
C ARG A 419 -7.80 -4.12 -3.69
N THR A 420 -8.89 -4.64 -4.26
CA THR A 420 -10.05 -5.21 -3.56
C THR A 420 -10.50 -6.50 -4.26
N GLY A 421 -11.54 -7.14 -3.74
CA GLY A 421 -12.05 -8.43 -4.21
C GLY A 421 -11.38 -9.62 -3.54
N ASP A 422 -11.83 -10.82 -3.94
CA ASP A 422 -11.30 -12.11 -3.51
C ASP A 422 -11.77 -13.25 -4.43
N ARG A 423 -11.26 -14.46 -4.21
CA ARG A 423 -11.57 -15.65 -5.02
C ARG A 423 -13.07 -16.01 -5.09
N SER A 424 -13.90 -15.59 -4.13
CA SER A 424 -15.34 -15.91 -4.12
C SER A 424 -16.10 -15.24 -5.28
N MET A 425 -15.55 -14.16 -5.83
CA MET A 425 -16.15 -13.42 -6.94
C MET A 425 -16.26 -14.25 -8.24
N ASN A 426 -15.45 -15.30 -8.36
CA ASN A 426 -15.38 -16.14 -9.57
C ASN A 426 -16.16 -17.46 -9.42
N VAL A 427 -16.83 -17.70 -8.29
CA VAL A 427 -17.53 -18.97 -8.00
C VAL A 427 -18.56 -19.33 -9.07
N ALA A 428 -19.28 -18.34 -9.61
CA ALA A 428 -20.27 -18.57 -10.65
C ALA A 428 -19.65 -19.15 -11.93
N MET A 429 -18.54 -18.56 -12.40
CA MET A 429 -17.81 -19.06 -13.57
C MET A 429 -17.15 -20.40 -13.28
N ALA A 430 -16.57 -20.58 -12.08
CA ALA A 430 -15.92 -21.83 -11.69
C ALA A 430 -16.90 -23.01 -11.70
N LYS A 431 -18.10 -22.83 -11.14
CA LYS A 431 -19.19 -23.82 -11.22
C LYS A 431 -19.54 -24.13 -12.68
N ARG A 432 -19.64 -23.13 -13.55
CA ARG A 432 -20.00 -23.34 -14.96
C ARG A 432 -18.93 -24.10 -15.74
N LEU A 433 -17.65 -23.82 -15.49
CA LEU A 433 -16.52 -24.57 -16.04
C LEU A 433 -16.51 -26.02 -15.54
N ALA A 434 -16.74 -26.23 -14.24
CA ALA A 434 -16.84 -27.57 -13.65
C ALA A 434 -18.00 -28.36 -14.27
N THR A 435 -19.18 -27.78 -14.43
CA THR A 435 -20.29 -28.45 -15.15
C THR A 435 -19.91 -28.85 -16.58
N ALA A 436 -19.05 -28.08 -17.24
CA ALA A 436 -18.58 -28.37 -18.60
C ALA A 436 -17.39 -29.36 -18.65
N GLY A 437 -16.95 -29.90 -17.50
CA GLY A 437 -15.97 -30.97 -17.42
C GLY A 437 -14.52 -30.53 -17.13
N TYR A 438 -14.30 -29.25 -16.82
CA TYR A 438 -12.99 -28.71 -16.43
C TYR A 438 -12.80 -28.79 -14.91
N VAL A 439 -11.55 -28.75 -14.43
CA VAL A 439 -11.27 -28.41 -13.02
C VAL A 439 -11.03 -26.92 -12.95
N ALA A 440 -11.90 -26.21 -12.24
CA ALA A 440 -11.84 -24.76 -12.14
C ALA A 440 -11.33 -24.37 -10.75
N VAL A 441 -10.33 -23.49 -10.68
CA VAL A 441 -9.69 -23.12 -9.42
C VAL A 441 -9.71 -21.61 -9.25
N THR A 442 -10.38 -21.11 -8.22
CA THR A 442 -10.35 -19.68 -7.87
C THR A 442 -9.22 -19.44 -6.87
N ALA A 443 -8.46 -18.36 -7.04
CA ALA A 443 -7.29 -18.07 -6.17
C ALA A 443 -7.31 -16.64 -5.64
N ASP A 444 -6.92 -16.48 -4.37
CA ASP A 444 -6.53 -15.19 -3.82
C ASP A 444 -5.14 -14.80 -4.35
N TYR A 445 -4.86 -13.51 -4.43
CA TYR A 445 -3.51 -12.97 -4.62
C TYR A 445 -3.32 -11.74 -3.73
N ARG A 446 -2.07 -11.33 -3.45
CA ARG A 446 -1.83 -10.13 -2.65
C ARG A 446 -2.24 -8.88 -3.42
N LEU A 447 -3.12 -8.09 -2.79
CA LEU A 447 -3.67 -6.86 -3.32
C LEU A 447 -2.77 -5.66 -3.01
N SER A 448 -2.97 -4.53 -3.70
CA SER A 448 -2.18 -3.29 -3.58
C SER A 448 -2.25 -2.66 -2.19
N THR A 449 -3.26 -3.00 -1.39
CA THR A 449 -3.28 -2.65 0.03
C THR A 449 -2.20 -3.39 0.82
N ASP A 450 -1.76 -4.56 0.37
CA ASP A 450 -0.88 -5.46 1.11
C ASP A 450 0.52 -5.56 0.47
N SER A 451 0.60 -5.53 -0.86
CA SER A 451 1.85 -5.62 -1.60
C SER A 451 1.72 -4.93 -2.95
N LEU A 452 2.79 -4.24 -3.36
CA LEU A 452 2.88 -3.60 -4.67
C LEU A 452 3.21 -4.63 -5.77
N TYR A 453 3.07 -4.25 -7.03
CA TYR A 453 3.66 -4.98 -8.16
C TYR A 453 5.15 -5.30 -7.90
N PRO A 454 5.65 -6.49 -8.27
CA PRO A 454 4.99 -7.60 -8.98
C PRO A 454 4.39 -8.71 -8.10
N ALA A 455 4.08 -8.45 -6.83
CA ALA A 455 3.68 -9.48 -5.86
C ALA A 455 2.53 -10.39 -6.34
N ALA A 456 1.45 -9.82 -6.86
CA ALA A 456 0.29 -10.57 -7.38
C ALA A 456 0.67 -11.53 -8.53
N VAL A 457 1.63 -11.15 -9.38
CA VAL A 457 2.09 -11.98 -10.51
C VAL A 457 2.81 -13.21 -9.97
N TYR A 458 3.67 -13.03 -8.97
CA TYR A 458 4.39 -14.14 -8.32
C TYR A 458 3.42 -15.10 -7.62
N ASP A 459 2.40 -14.57 -6.96
CA ASP A 459 1.40 -15.36 -6.26
C ASP A 459 0.63 -16.25 -7.26
N LEU A 460 0.22 -15.69 -8.41
CA LEU A 460 -0.52 -16.44 -9.42
C LEU A 460 0.36 -17.46 -10.17
N LYS A 461 1.64 -17.18 -10.39
CA LYS A 461 2.59 -18.17 -10.90
C LYS A 461 2.77 -19.32 -9.92
N ASP A 462 2.82 -19.04 -8.62
CA ASP A 462 2.82 -20.08 -7.60
C ASP A 462 1.53 -20.89 -7.60
N ALA A 463 0.37 -20.27 -7.82
CA ALA A 463 -0.88 -21.01 -7.97
C ALA A 463 -0.82 -22.01 -9.15
N VAL A 464 -0.26 -21.62 -10.30
CA VAL A 464 -0.07 -22.53 -11.45
C VAL A 464 0.88 -23.68 -11.12
N ARG A 465 2.01 -23.40 -10.47
CA ARG A 465 2.97 -24.43 -10.04
C ARG A 465 2.35 -25.38 -9.02
N TRP A 466 1.56 -24.82 -8.10
CA TRP A 466 0.84 -25.57 -7.09
C TRP A 466 -0.18 -26.52 -7.74
N LEU A 467 -0.92 -26.08 -8.78
CA LEU A 467 -1.81 -26.96 -9.55
C LEU A 467 -1.04 -28.14 -10.15
N ARG A 468 0.14 -27.89 -10.73
CA ARG A 468 0.98 -28.96 -11.29
C ARG A 468 1.49 -29.93 -10.23
N ALA A 469 1.88 -29.43 -9.07
CA ALA A 469 2.33 -30.26 -7.96
C ALA A 469 1.20 -31.14 -7.38
N HIS A 470 -0.06 -30.72 -7.53
CA HIS A 470 -1.25 -31.42 -7.01
C HIS A 470 -2.08 -32.09 -8.12
N ALA A 471 -1.48 -32.31 -9.29
CA ALA A 471 -2.18 -32.77 -10.48
C ALA A 471 -2.91 -34.10 -10.27
N ASP A 472 -2.27 -35.05 -9.58
CA ASP A 472 -2.86 -36.37 -9.29
C ASP A 472 -4.08 -36.26 -8.36
N THR A 473 -4.00 -35.40 -7.34
CA THR A 473 -5.10 -35.18 -6.39
C THR A 473 -6.29 -34.48 -7.05
N LEU A 474 -6.03 -33.56 -7.97
CA LEU A 474 -7.06 -32.81 -8.69
C LEU A 474 -7.56 -33.54 -9.95
N GLU A 475 -6.92 -34.65 -10.32
CA GLU A 475 -7.15 -35.38 -11.58
C GLU A 475 -7.02 -34.47 -12.82
N ILE A 476 -6.00 -33.60 -12.85
CA ILE A 476 -5.77 -32.64 -13.95
C ILE A 476 -4.57 -32.98 -14.83
N ASP A 477 -4.63 -32.54 -16.08
CA ASP A 477 -3.52 -32.64 -17.03
C ASP A 477 -2.64 -31.38 -16.94
N THR A 478 -1.37 -31.56 -16.54
CA THR A 478 -0.41 -30.47 -16.34
C THR A 478 -0.03 -29.73 -17.63
N ASN A 479 -0.34 -30.31 -18.79
CA ASN A 479 -0.14 -29.71 -20.11
C ASN A 479 -1.38 -29.00 -20.65
N ARG A 480 -2.49 -28.97 -19.89
CA ARG A 480 -3.74 -28.33 -20.30
C ARG A 480 -4.28 -27.41 -19.19
N ILE A 481 -3.49 -26.40 -18.83
CA ILE A 481 -3.86 -25.40 -17.83
C ILE A 481 -4.09 -24.05 -18.52
N ALA A 482 -5.25 -23.43 -18.29
CA ALA A 482 -5.55 -22.06 -18.73
C ALA A 482 -5.53 -21.06 -17.56
N ALA A 483 -5.20 -19.81 -17.87
CA ALA A 483 -5.46 -18.68 -16.99
C ALA A 483 -6.66 -17.89 -17.52
N MET A 484 -7.63 -17.62 -16.66
CA MET A 484 -8.82 -16.84 -16.95
C MET A 484 -8.97 -15.76 -15.90
N GLY A 485 -9.29 -14.53 -16.28
CA GLY A 485 -9.53 -13.48 -15.29
C GLY A 485 -10.39 -12.34 -15.78
N CYS A 486 -10.86 -11.52 -14.84
CA CYS A 486 -11.74 -10.39 -15.13
C CYS A 486 -11.14 -9.06 -14.67
N SER A 487 -11.23 -8.00 -15.48
CA SER A 487 -10.70 -6.67 -15.15
C SER A 487 -9.21 -6.75 -14.80
N ALA A 488 -8.80 -6.29 -13.61
CA ALA A 488 -7.45 -6.49 -13.08
C ALA A 488 -6.99 -7.95 -13.14
N GLY A 489 -7.89 -8.91 -12.92
CA GLY A 489 -7.60 -10.33 -13.06
C GLY A 489 -7.38 -10.77 -14.51
N GLY A 490 -8.06 -10.14 -15.48
CA GLY A 490 -7.88 -10.38 -16.91
C GLY A 490 -6.50 -9.90 -17.37
N GLN A 491 -6.13 -8.68 -16.96
CA GLN A 491 -4.79 -8.15 -17.13
C GLN A 491 -3.72 -9.07 -16.53
N LEU A 492 -3.93 -9.56 -15.30
CA LEU A 492 -3.02 -10.51 -14.65
C LEU A 492 -2.96 -11.87 -15.37
N ALA A 493 -4.08 -12.37 -15.90
CA ALA A 493 -4.13 -13.61 -16.69
C ALA A 493 -3.31 -13.47 -17.98
N ALA A 494 -3.45 -12.33 -18.68
CA ALA A 494 -2.68 -12.03 -19.87
C ALA A 494 -1.19 -11.86 -19.56
N LEU A 495 -0.84 -11.16 -18.49
CA LEU A 495 0.56 -11.00 -18.07
C LEU A 495 1.17 -12.35 -17.67
N LEU A 496 0.47 -13.16 -16.87
CA LEU A 496 0.87 -14.52 -16.49
C LEU A 496 1.14 -15.38 -17.75
N GLY A 497 0.20 -15.43 -18.68
CA GLY A 497 0.31 -16.28 -19.86
C GLY A 497 1.33 -15.82 -20.89
N THR A 498 1.60 -14.52 -21.00
CA THR A 498 2.66 -13.98 -21.89
C THR A 498 4.05 -14.03 -21.27
N THR A 499 4.15 -14.24 -19.96
CA THR A 499 5.42 -14.27 -19.22
C THR A 499 5.84 -15.66 -18.76
N GLY A 500 5.08 -16.71 -19.11
CA GLY A 500 5.53 -18.12 -19.09
C GLY A 500 6.49 -18.48 -17.97
N ASP A 501 7.64 -19.05 -18.31
CA ASP A 501 8.76 -19.30 -17.38
C ASP A 501 9.83 -18.19 -17.43
N LEU A 502 9.43 -16.94 -17.74
CA LEU A 502 10.35 -15.81 -17.91
C LEU A 502 11.01 -15.46 -16.56
N PRO A 503 12.33 -15.58 -16.42
CA PRO A 503 13.01 -15.42 -15.13
C PRO A 503 12.72 -14.11 -14.41
N LEU A 504 12.53 -13.02 -15.16
CA LEU A 504 12.21 -11.70 -14.62
C LEU A 504 10.96 -11.72 -13.71
N LEU A 505 9.96 -12.53 -14.05
CA LEU A 505 8.66 -12.54 -13.38
C LEU A 505 8.35 -13.85 -12.67
N GLU A 506 9.28 -14.80 -12.54
CA GLU A 506 9.03 -16.09 -11.89
C GLU A 506 8.85 -15.99 -10.36
N GLY A 507 9.55 -15.04 -9.73
CA GLY A 507 9.62 -14.90 -8.26
C GLY A 507 10.32 -16.07 -7.55
N ASN A 508 10.47 -15.97 -6.22
CA ASN A 508 11.03 -17.04 -5.37
C ASN A 508 9.89 -17.82 -4.69
N GLY A 509 9.21 -18.63 -5.50
CA GLY A 509 7.91 -19.23 -5.21
C GLY A 509 7.83 -20.22 -4.03
N CYS A 510 6.62 -20.37 -3.46
CA CYS A 510 6.32 -21.39 -2.46
C CYS A 510 6.39 -22.82 -3.01
N THR A 511 6.06 -23.00 -4.29
CA THR A 511 6.16 -24.27 -5.00
C THR A 511 7.21 -24.13 -6.10
N THR A 512 8.30 -24.88 -6.00
CA THR A 512 9.41 -24.86 -6.97
C THR A 512 9.44 -26.14 -7.82
N GLY A 513 10.21 -26.14 -8.90
CA GLY A 513 10.41 -27.35 -9.73
C GLY A 513 9.30 -27.65 -10.74
N HIS A 514 8.28 -26.79 -10.82
CA HIS A 514 7.24 -26.84 -11.84
C HIS A 514 7.24 -25.56 -12.67
N SER A 515 6.92 -25.66 -13.95
CA SER A 515 6.69 -24.50 -14.84
C SER A 515 5.52 -23.66 -14.32
N SER A 516 5.53 -22.35 -14.60
CA SER A 516 4.38 -21.46 -14.40
C SER A 516 3.66 -21.08 -15.70
N ALA A 517 4.11 -21.59 -16.85
CA ALA A 517 3.49 -21.34 -18.14
C ALA A 517 2.07 -21.93 -18.24
N VAL A 518 1.16 -21.25 -18.94
CA VAL A 518 -0.20 -21.73 -19.22
C VAL A 518 -0.41 -21.92 -20.72
N GLN A 519 -1.35 -22.79 -21.10
CA GLN A 519 -1.62 -23.16 -22.49
C GLN A 519 -2.75 -22.36 -23.12
N ALA A 520 -3.50 -21.57 -22.35
CA ALA A 520 -4.51 -20.67 -22.88
C ALA A 520 -4.75 -19.48 -21.93
N ILE A 521 -5.15 -18.36 -22.51
CA ILE A 521 -5.48 -17.12 -21.81
C ILE A 521 -6.92 -16.73 -22.14
N VAL A 522 -7.72 -16.41 -21.13
CA VAL A 522 -9.03 -15.79 -21.28
C VAL A 522 -9.03 -14.49 -20.50
N ASP A 523 -8.97 -13.37 -21.22
CA ASP A 523 -9.02 -12.03 -20.64
C ASP A 523 -10.44 -11.46 -20.80
N ILE A 524 -11.11 -11.26 -19.68
CA ILE A 524 -12.43 -10.62 -19.62
C ILE A 524 -12.23 -9.18 -19.17
N ASP A 525 -12.24 -8.27 -20.13
CA ASP A 525 -12.22 -6.82 -19.93
C ASP A 525 -11.03 -6.31 -19.09
N GLY A 526 -9.88 -6.97 -19.17
CA GLY A 526 -8.60 -6.48 -18.67
C GLY A 526 -7.87 -5.64 -19.72
N LEU A 527 -7.23 -4.56 -19.25
CA LEU A 527 -6.34 -3.77 -20.10
C LEU A 527 -5.02 -4.51 -20.34
N LEU A 528 -4.39 -4.32 -21.49
CA LEU A 528 -3.20 -5.06 -21.91
C LEU A 528 -1.92 -4.22 -21.93
N ALA A 529 -2.06 -2.89 -21.87
CA ALA A 529 -0.95 -1.94 -21.79
C ALA A 529 -1.29 -0.70 -20.94
N PHE A 530 -0.53 -0.51 -19.85
CA PHE A 530 -0.74 0.56 -18.88
C PHE A 530 -0.28 1.95 -19.37
N ASP A 531 0.79 2.00 -20.18
CA ASP A 531 1.35 3.23 -20.75
C ASP A 531 0.75 3.58 -22.14
N HIS A 532 -0.30 2.87 -22.56
CA HIS A 532 -0.98 3.12 -23.82
C HIS A 532 -1.85 4.40 -23.75
N PRO A 533 -1.99 5.19 -24.84
CA PRO A 533 -2.83 6.39 -24.85
C PRO A 533 -4.31 6.15 -24.52
N GLU A 534 -4.84 4.97 -24.82
CA GLU A 534 -6.21 4.59 -24.48
C GLU A 534 -6.38 4.18 -23.01
N SER A 535 -5.28 3.97 -22.29
CA SER A 535 -5.32 3.60 -20.88
C SER A 535 -5.79 4.79 -20.04
N GLY A 536 -6.95 4.63 -19.40
CA GLY A 536 -7.41 5.56 -18.36
C GLY A 536 -6.67 5.41 -17.03
N GLU A 537 -5.86 4.35 -16.86
CA GLU A 537 -5.06 4.18 -15.64
C GLU A 537 -3.87 5.16 -15.63
N GLY A 538 -3.58 5.72 -14.45
CA GLY A 538 -2.55 6.73 -14.24
C GLY A 538 -2.96 8.16 -14.61
N ASP A 539 -4.21 8.40 -15.03
CA ASP A 539 -4.81 9.73 -14.98
C ASP A 539 -5.34 10.00 -13.57
N ASP A 540 -4.44 10.48 -12.71
CA ASP A 540 -4.72 10.75 -11.30
C ASP A 540 -5.27 12.18 -11.06
N SER A 541 -5.74 12.88 -12.11
CA SER A 541 -6.16 14.28 -12.04
C SER A 541 -7.38 14.52 -11.14
N ARG A 542 -8.27 13.52 -11.01
CA ARG A 542 -9.45 13.56 -10.14
C ARG A 542 -9.29 12.74 -8.87
N SER A 543 -8.73 11.54 -9.01
CA SER A 543 -8.54 10.57 -7.94
C SER A 543 -7.42 9.62 -8.35
N THR A 544 -6.62 9.17 -7.37
CA THR A 544 -5.60 8.16 -7.61
C THR A 544 -6.21 6.89 -8.20
N SER A 545 -5.67 6.46 -9.33
CA SER A 545 -6.08 5.28 -10.08
C SER A 545 -5.66 3.99 -9.37
N ALA A 546 -6.35 2.89 -9.70
CA ALA A 546 -6.09 1.58 -9.11
C ALA A 546 -4.67 1.09 -9.43
N ALA A 547 -4.19 1.35 -10.65
CA ALA A 547 -2.82 1.08 -11.06
C ALA A 547 -1.80 1.92 -10.27
N THR A 548 -2.04 3.21 -10.03
CA THR A 548 -1.14 4.03 -9.20
C THR A 548 -1.02 3.48 -7.77
N TYR A 549 -2.12 3.02 -7.18
CA TYR A 549 -2.07 2.31 -5.89
C TYR A 549 -1.24 1.02 -5.98
N TRP A 550 -1.39 0.24 -7.04
CA TRP A 550 -0.70 -1.04 -7.21
C TRP A 550 0.79 -0.91 -7.50
N PHE A 551 1.19 0.14 -8.21
CA PHE A 551 2.58 0.44 -8.50
C PHE A 551 3.28 1.25 -7.42
N GLY A 552 2.52 1.83 -6.48
CA GLY A 552 3.05 2.64 -5.38
C GLY A 552 3.52 4.03 -5.80
N GLY A 553 3.26 4.43 -7.04
CA GLY A 553 3.68 5.72 -7.58
C GLY A 553 3.02 6.03 -8.93
N PRO A 554 2.96 7.33 -9.31
CA PRO A 554 2.29 7.75 -10.53
C PRO A 554 3.03 7.30 -11.79
N LYS A 555 2.28 7.16 -12.90
CA LYS A 555 2.81 6.78 -14.21
C LYS A 555 3.97 7.66 -14.69
N THR A 556 3.92 8.96 -14.38
CA THR A 556 4.93 9.95 -14.77
C THR A 556 6.30 9.71 -14.15
N GLU A 557 6.36 9.05 -12.98
CA GLU A 557 7.60 8.78 -12.25
C GLU A 557 8.07 7.33 -12.40
N THR A 558 7.13 6.41 -12.66
CA THR A 558 7.39 4.95 -12.64
C THR A 558 7.10 4.27 -13.98
N VAL A 559 7.14 5.00 -15.09
CA VAL A 559 6.74 4.51 -16.43
C VAL A 559 7.36 3.17 -16.84
N ALA A 560 8.62 2.91 -16.47
CA ALA A 560 9.29 1.64 -16.77
C ALA A 560 8.58 0.45 -16.12
N LEU A 561 8.12 0.62 -14.89
CA LEU A 561 7.40 -0.38 -14.11
C LEU A 561 5.97 -0.58 -14.64
N TRP A 562 5.29 0.50 -15.05
CA TRP A 562 3.99 0.42 -15.72
C TRP A 562 4.08 -0.34 -17.05
N ARG A 563 5.14 -0.12 -17.82
CA ARG A 563 5.42 -0.86 -19.06
C ARG A 563 5.80 -2.33 -18.78
N GLU A 564 6.61 -2.59 -17.76
CA GLU A 564 6.96 -3.95 -17.33
C GLU A 564 5.74 -4.76 -16.92
N ALA A 565 4.73 -4.14 -16.33
CA ALA A 565 3.49 -4.81 -15.94
C ALA A 565 2.51 -5.05 -17.11
N SER A 566 2.83 -4.60 -18.33
CA SER A 566 1.93 -4.73 -19.48
C SER A 566 2.13 -6.05 -20.22
N ALA A 567 1.08 -6.85 -20.39
CA ALA A 567 1.17 -8.12 -21.13
C ALA A 567 1.66 -7.91 -22.58
N LEU A 568 1.27 -6.78 -23.20
CA LEU A 568 1.72 -6.36 -24.52
C LEU A 568 3.26 -6.37 -24.65
N THR A 569 3.99 -6.03 -23.58
CA THR A 569 5.45 -5.95 -23.55
C THR A 569 6.13 -7.27 -23.90
N TYR A 570 5.51 -8.42 -23.59
CA TYR A 570 6.20 -9.71 -23.62
C TYR A 570 5.88 -10.61 -24.81
N VAL A 571 4.85 -10.28 -25.59
CA VAL A 571 4.39 -11.10 -26.73
C VAL A 571 5.52 -11.49 -27.69
N ASN A 572 6.50 -10.59 -27.88
CA ASN A 572 7.66 -10.78 -28.77
C ASN A 572 8.99 -10.95 -28.04
N ARG A 573 8.99 -11.11 -26.70
CA ARG A 573 10.21 -11.20 -25.89
C ARG A 573 10.60 -12.62 -25.49
N THR A 574 9.77 -13.61 -25.82
CA THR A 574 10.07 -15.02 -25.59
C THR A 574 10.23 -15.75 -26.92
N ASP A 575 11.12 -16.73 -26.97
CA ASP A 575 11.31 -17.57 -28.16
C ASP A 575 10.10 -18.48 -28.39
N SER A 576 9.43 -18.86 -27.31
CA SER A 576 8.19 -19.64 -27.34
C SER A 576 7.06 -18.87 -28.00
N LYS A 577 6.22 -19.60 -28.75
CA LYS A 577 4.96 -19.07 -29.25
C LYS A 577 4.06 -18.69 -28.05
N PRO A 578 3.47 -17.48 -28.02
CA PRO A 578 2.61 -17.09 -26.91
C PRO A 578 1.35 -17.96 -26.88
N ALA A 579 0.85 -18.25 -25.68
CA ALA A 579 -0.37 -19.04 -25.49
C ALA A 579 -1.56 -18.40 -26.23
N PRO A 580 -2.42 -19.18 -26.90
CA PRO A 580 -3.66 -18.67 -27.49
C PRO A 580 -4.46 -17.81 -26.52
N ILE A 581 -5.10 -16.76 -27.02
CA ILE A 581 -5.83 -15.80 -26.19
C ILE A 581 -7.24 -15.52 -26.71
N LEU A 582 -8.20 -15.49 -25.78
CA LEU A 582 -9.56 -15.02 -25.97
C LEU A 582 -9.72 -13.68 -25.24
N LEU A 583 -10.21 -12.66 -25.94
CA LEU A 583 -10.50 -11.34 -25.39
C LEU A 583 -12.02 -11.12 -25.41
N LEU A 584 -12.62 -10.96 -24.22
CA LEU A 584 -14.04 -10.67 -24.05
C LEU A 584 -14.19 -9.26 -23.49
N ASN A 585 -14.73 -8.34 -24.28
CA ASN A 585 -14.72 -6.91 -23.97
C ASN A 585 -16.12 -6.34 -23.69
N SER A 586 -16.18 -5.42 -22.74
CA SER A 586 -17.33 -4.56 -22.50
C SER A 586 -17.39 -3.42 -23.52
N SER A 587 -18.39 -2.56 -23.43
CA SER A 587 -18.47 -1.34 -24.24
C SER A 587 -17.66 -0.17 -23.66
N VAL A 588 -16.73 -0.42 -22.74
CA VAL A 588 -15.94 0.62 -22.06
C VAL A 588 -14.55 0.74 -22.68
N ASP A 589 -14.36 1.73 -23.55
CA ASP A 589 -13.16 1.87 -24.41
C ASP A 589 -11.84 1.83 -23.65
N ARG A 590 -11.75 2.47 -22.47
CA ARG A 590 -10.50 2.49 -21.67
C ARG A 590 -10.03 1.10 -21.23
N MET A 591 -10.91 0.09 -21.25
CA MET A 591 -10.55 -1.29 -20.91
C MET A 591 -9.92 -2.03 -22.10
N HIS A 592 -9.94 -1.46 -23.30
CA HIS A 592 -9.39 -2.07 -24.51
C HIS A 592 -7.92 -1.64 -24.76
N ALA A 593 -7.33 -0.85 -23.85
CA ALA A 593 -6.00 -0.29 -24.03
C ALA A 593 -4.94 -1.37 -24.32
N GLY A 594 -4.29 -1.26 -25.49
CA GLY A 594 -3.27 -2.19 -25.96
C GLY A 594 -3.78 -3.47 -26.61
N ARG A 595 -5.11 -3.64 -26.74
CA ARG A 595 -5.74 -4.84 -27.34
C ARG A 595 -5.32 -5.05 -28.79
N ASP A 596 -5.53 -4.04 -29.61
CA ASP A 596 -5.34 -4.19 -31.06
C ASP A 596 -3.85 -4.33 -31.41
N ASP A 597 -2.97 -3.65 -30.67
CA ASP A 597 -1.52 -3.85 -30.73
C ASP A 597 -1.10 -5.26 -30.32
N LEU A 598 -1.71 -5.82 -29.27
CA LEU A 598 -1.44 -7.19 -28.84
C LEU A 598 -1.86 -8.18 -29.92
N LEU A 599 -3.05 -8.02 -30.50
CA LEU A 599 -3.55 -8.86 -31.59
C LEU A 599 -2.64 -8.79 -32.82
N ALA A 600 -2.15 -7.59 -33.17
CA ALA A 600 -1.18 -7.41 -34.25
C ALA A 600 0.11 -8.20 -33.99
N ARG A 601 0.64 -8.17 -32.75
CA ARG A 601 1.82 -8.97 -32.38
C ARG A 601 1.54 -10.46 -32.41
N TYR A 602 0.40 -10.91 -31.88
CA TYR A 602 -0.02 -12.32 -31.94
C TYR A 602 -0.11 -12.86 -33.37
N LYS A 603 -0.62 -12.05 -34.31
CA LYS A 603 -0.64 -12.37 -35.74
C LYS A 603 0.76 -12.62 -36.29
N THR A 604 1.75 -11.80 -35.93
CA THR A 604 3.15 -12.02 -36.35
C THR A 604 3.78 -13.28 -35.75
N ARG A 605 3.31 -13.72 -34.57
CA ARG A 605 3.73 -14.97 -33.92
C ARG A 605 2.93 -16.20 -34.37
N ASN A 606 1.98 -16.03 -35.29
CA ASN A 606 1.04 -17.07 -35.75
C ASN A 606 0.28 -17.76 -34.60
N SER A 607 -0.01 -17.05 -33.49
CA SER A 607 -0.76 -17.60 -32.36
C SER A 607 -2.25 -17.31 -32.47
N TYR A 608 -3.08 -18.26 -32.02
CA TYR A 608 -4.53 -18.17 -32.17
C TYR A 608 -5.11 -17.12 -31.24
N THR A 609 -5.93 -16.23 -31.79
CA THR A 609 -6.61 -15.16 -31.08
C THR A 609 -8.10 -15.19 -31.39
N GLU A 610 -8.93 -14.86 -30.41
CA GLU A 610 -10.37 -14.69 -30.58
C GLU A 610 -10.83 -13.45 -29.79
N VAL A 611 -11.74 -12.66 -30.34
CA VAL A 611 -12.20 -11.41 -29.74
C VAL A 611 -13.71 -11.29 -29.88
N HIS A 612 -14.39 -10.97 -28.79
CA HIS A 612 -15.82 -10.65 -28.78
C HIS A 612 -16.09 -9.42 -27.92
N THR A 613 -16.89 -8.50 -28.43
CA THR A 613 -17.28 -7.28 -27.72
C THR A 613 -18.79 -7.28 -27.49
N PHE A 614 -19.21 -7.06 -26.25
CA PHE A 614 -20.61 -6.96 -25.90
C PHE A 614 -21.08 -5.51 -25.99
N ALA A 615 -21.97 -5.24 -26.93
CA ALA A 615 -22.63 -3.93 -27.02
C ALA A 615 -23.35 -3.60 -25.70
N ASP A 616 -23.25 -2.34 -25.28
CA ASP A 616 -23.86 -1.77 -24.08
C ASP A 616 -23.49 -2.45 -22.74
N ALA A 617 -22.53 -3.37 -22.73
CA ALA A 617 -22.13 -4.07 -21.52
C ALA A 617 -21.35 -3.13 -20.58
N PRO A 618 -21.71 -3.05 -19.27
CA PRO A 618 -20.89 -2.36 -18.29
C PRO A 618 -19.56 -3.09 -18.11
N HIS A 619 -18.56 -2.43 -17.52
CA HIS A 619 -17.28 -3.07 -17.21
C HIS A 619 -17.48 -4.42 -16.49
N THR A 620 -18.34 -4.50 -15.47
CA THR A 620 -18.57 -5.71 -14.66
C THR A 620 -19.57 -6.71 -15.26
N PHE A 621 -19.73 -6.75 -16.60
CA PHE A 621 -20.80 -7.52 -17.26
C PHE A 621 -20.78 -9.02 -16.95
N TRP A 622 -19.60 -9.60 -16.73
CA TRP A 622 -19.43 -11.02 -16.44
C TRP A 622 -20.06 -11.45 -15.10
N LEU A 623 -20.51 -10.51 -14.26
CA LEU A 623 -21.20 -10.84 -13.02
C LEU A 623 -22.72 -10.98 -13.20
N PHE A 624 -23.26 -10.62 -14.37
CA PHE A 624 -24.69 -10.40 -14.54
C PHE A 624 -25.28 -11.05 -15.78
N HIS A 625 -26.53 -11.48 -15.69
CA HIS A 625 -27.35 -11.73 -16.87
C HIS A 625 -27.79 -10.40 -17.50
N PRO A 626 -27.88 -10.33 -18.85
CA PRO A 626 -27.78 -11.45 -19.79
C PRO A 626 -26.35 -11.79 -20.26
N TRP A 627 -25.34 -10.99 -19.94
CA TRP A 627 -23.99 -11.14 -20.54
C TRP A 627 -23.19 -12.35 -20.02
N PHE A 628 -23.47 -12.82 -18.81
CA PHE A 628 -22.79 -13.98 -18.22
C PHE A 628 -22.83 -15.23 -19.12
N GLU A 629 -23.99 -15.55 -19.68
CA GLU A 629 -24.16 -16.80 -20.43
C GLU A 629 -23.37 -16.78 -21.76
N PRO A 630 -23.47 -15.74 -22.62
CA PRO A 630 -22.58 -15.58 -23.77
C PRO A 630 -21.08 -15.59 -23.41
N THR A 631 -20.70 -14.93 -22.32
CA THR A 631 -19.30 -14.92 -21.82
C THR A 631 -18.80 -16.35 -21.60
N MET A 632 -19.60 -17.18 -20.92
CA MET A 632 -19.26 -18.58 -20.67
C MET A 632 -19.31 -19.43 -21.94
N GLN A 633 -20.23 -19.15 -22.88
CA GLN A 633 -20.30 -19.88 -24.15
C GLN A 633 -19.05 -19.67 -25.00
N TYR A 634 -18.60 -18.42 -25.19
CA TYR A 634 -17.36 -18.12 -25.91
C TYR A 634 -16.14 -18.72 -25.21
N THR A 635 -16.07 -18.59 -23.88
CA THR A 635 -15.00 -19.18 -23.07
C THR A 635 -14.90 -20.69 -23.28
N LEU A 636 -16.01 -21.42 -23.16
CA LEU A 636 -16.03 -22.88 -23.30
C LEU A 636 -15.70 -23.34 -24.73
N ALA A 637 -16.19 -22.61 -25.74
CA ALA A 637 -15.88 -22.89 -27.14
C ALA A 637 -14.38 -22.72 -27.43
N PHE A 638 -13.79 -21.63 -26.94
CA PHE A 638 -12.37 -21.34 -27.03
C PHE A 638 -11.51 -22.40 -26.33
N LEU A 639 -11.79 -22.68 -25.05
CA LEU A 639 -11.02 -23.67 -24.28
C LEU A 639 -11.07 -25.07 -24.93
N LYS A 640 -12.23 -25.50 -25.41
CA LYS A 640 -12.40 -26.77 -26.13
C LYS A 640 -11.58 -26.82 -27.43
N ARG A 641 -11.31 -25.67 -28.05
CA ARG A 641 -10.50 -25.58 -29.26
C ARG A 641 -9.01 -25.69 -28.94
N VAL A 642 -8.54 -25.04 -27.88
CA VAL A 642 -7.10 -24.85 -27.62
C VAL A 642 -6.51 -25.84 -26.61
N LEU A 643 -7.31 -26.47 -25.74
CA LEU A 643 -6.87 -27.44 -24.73
C LEU A 643 -7.26 -28.90 -25.09
N ARG A 644 -7.13 -29.29 -26.37
CA ARG A 644 -7.51 -30.63 -26.81
C ARG A 644 -6.60 -31.72 -26.27
#